data_AF-A0A6N9S5C9-F1
#
_entry.id   AF-A0A6N9S5C9-F1
#
_cell.length_a   1.000
_cell.length_b   1.000
_cell.length_c   1.000
_cell.angle_alpha   90.00
_cell.angle_beta   90.00
_cell.angle_gamma   90.00
#
_symmetry.space_group_name_H-M   'P 1'
#
loop_
_entity.id
_entity.type
_entity.pdbx_description
1 polymer ?
#
loop_
_entity_poly.entity_id
_entity_poly.type
_entity_poly.pdbx_seq_one_letter_code
_entity_poly.pdbx_strand_id
1 'polypeptide(L)'
;EGTVNVLGGTWRLYDSGNNARPLNVGQSGTGTLNIKQKGHVDGGYLRLGSSTGGVGTVNVEGEDSVLTTELFEIGSYGTGSLNITDKGYVTSSIVAILGYQANSNGKVIVEKGGEWLIKNNDSSIEFQIGNQGAGEATIREGGLITAENTIIGGNATGFGTLNVQDQDSVITVRRLYNGYFGNGTVNISNNGLINNKEYSLVGVQDGSHGVVNVTDKGHWNFLGTGEAFRYIYIGDAGDGELNVSSEGKVDSGIITAGMKETGTGNITVKDKNSVITNLGTNLGYDGHGEMNISNQGLVVSNGGSSLGYGETGVGNVSITTGGMWEVNKNVYTTIGVAGVGNLNISDGGKFVSQNITFLGDKASGIGTLNLMDATSSFDTVGINVGNFGSGIVNVSNGATLNSTGYGFIGGNASGKGIVNISTDSLWNLKTSSTNAQLLQVGVLGTGELNITTGGIVKARDTQIALNDKSKGDVRVDGQNSLLETFNMYVGTSGTGTLTLTNSGTLNVEGGEVYLGVFEPAVGTLNIGAAHGEAAADAGYITNATKVEFGSGEGVFVFNHTNNSDAGYQVDMLITGDDKDGKVIHDAGHTVFNAGNTYSGKTLVNDGLLTIASHTADGVTGMGSSEVTIASPGTLDILASTNSAGDYTLTNALKGDGLMRVQLSSSDKIFGFTHATGTEFAGVAQLKDSTFTLERDNTAALTHAMLQSDSENTTSVNVGEQSIGGLAMNGGTLIFDTDIPAATLAEGYISVDTLVVGAGDYTWKGRNYQVNGTGDVLIDVPKPWNDPMANNPLTTLNLLEHDDSHVGVQLVKAQTVIGSGGSLTLRDLQGDEVEADKTLHIAQNGTVVAEGDYGFRLTTAPGDGLYVNYGLKALNIHGGQKLTLAEHGGAYGATADMSAKIGGEGDLAINTVRQVSLSNGQNDYQGATYVQMGTLRTDADGALGNTRELNISNAAIVDLNGSTQTVETFTGQMGSTVLFKEGALTVNKGGISQGELTGGGNLNVTGGTLAIEGLNARYNALTSISPNAEVSLDNTQGLGRGNIANDGLLTLKNVTGELRNSISGKGIVSATARTDVELDGDNSRFVGQFNIDTGSALSVNEQKNLGDASVINNGLLTISTERSWAMTHSISGSGDVTKLGTGILTLNNDSAAYQGTTDIVGGKLLSVPTLPLIWQVNTLISITAV
;
A
#
# COMPACT_ATOMS: atom_id res chain seq x y z
N GLU A 1 -82.17 33.17 -5.35
CA GLU A 1 -82.28 31.76 -4.92
C GLU A 1 -83.50 31.13 -5.57
N GLY A 2 -83.38 29.92 -6.10
CA GLY A 2 -84.50 29.18 -6.68
C GLY A 2 -84.30 27.66 -6.55
N THR A 3 -85.37 26.94 -6.24
CA THR A 3 -85.33 25.48 -6.04
C THR A 3 -86.39 24.78 -6.88
N VAL A 4 -86.00 23.71 -7.57
CA VAL A 4 -86.91 22.80 -8.30
C VAL A 4 -86.82 21.42 -7.68
N ASN A 5 -87.98 20.78 -7.43
CA ASN A 5 -88.07 19.40 -6.96
C ASN A 5 -88.79 18.56 -8.02
N VAL A 6 -88.17 17.47 -8.46
CA VAL A 6 -88.74 16.47 -9.35
C VAL A 6 -88.97 15.21 -8.52
N LEU A 7 -90.24 14.95 -8.20
CA LEU A 7 -90.68 13.88 -7.30
C LEU A 7 -91.57 12.90 -8.08
N GLY A 8 -91.09 11.69 -8.36
CA GLY A 8 -91.86 10.63 -9.02
C GLY A 8 -92.34 10.89 -10.45
N GLY A 9 -91.96 12.02 -11.07
CA GLY A 9 -92.32 12.40 -12.43
C GLY A 9 -91.10 12.61 -13.33
N THR A 10 -91.34 12.74 -14.63
CA THR A 10 -90.29 12.96 -15.64
C THR A 10 -90.28 14.42 -16.13
N TRP A 11 -89.12 15.07 -16.08
CA TRP A 11 -88.87 16.36 -16.70
C TRP A 11 -87.88 16.22 -17.86
N ARG A 12 -88.35 16.40 -19.09
CA ARG A 12 -87.56 16.26 -20.31
C ARG A 12 -87.35 17.62 -20.99
N LEU A 13 -86.10 17.98 -21.24
CA LEU A 13 -85.66 19.27 -21.78
C LEU A 13 -85.23 19.13 -23.24
N TYR A 14 -86.21 18.85 -24.10
CA TYR A 14 -86.03 18.66 -25.54
C TYR A 14 -87.00 19.55 -26.31
N ASP A 15 -86.59 20.01 -27.49
CA ASP A 15 -87.51 20.68 -28.40
C ASP A 15 -88.39 19.70 -29.18
N SER A 16 -89.29 20.24 -30.03
CA SER A 16 -90.15 19.43 -30.89
C SER A 16 -89.41 18.58 -31.93
N GLY A 17 -88.15 18.90 -32.22
CA GLY A 17 -87.26 18.11 -33.07
C GLY A 17 -86.48 17.04 -32.31
N ASN A 18 -86.76 16.85 -31.01
CA ASN A 18 -86.03 15.97 -30.11
C ASN A 18 -84.53 16.34 -30.01
N ASN A 19 -84.21 17.63 -30.10
CA ASN A 19 -82.88 18.14 -29.76
C ASN A 19 -82.82 18.54 -28.29
N ALA A 20 -81.76 18.11 -27.61
CA ALA A 20 -81.42 18.49 -26.25
C ALA A 20 -81.33 20.02 -26.08
N ARG A 21 -81.89 20.55 -25.00
CA ARG A 21 -81.81 21.97 -24.63
C ARG A 21 -81.03 22.18 -23.33
N PRO A 22 -80.34 23.32 -23.18
CA PRO A 22 -79.53 23.55 -21.99
C PRO A 22 -80.40 23.84 -20.76
N LEU A 23 -80.03 23.26 -19.63
CA LEU A 23 -80.52 23.60 -18.30
C LEU A 23 -79.39 24.23 -17.49
N ASN A 24 -79.59 25.47 -17.04
CA ASN A 24 -78.66 26.14 -16.14
C ASN A 24 -79.25 26.12 -14.71
N VAL A 25 -78.54 25.52 -13.77
CA VAL A 25 -78.87 25.58 -12.35
C VAL A 25 -77.93 26.58 -11.68
N GLY A 26 -78.48 27.66 -11.16
CA GLY A 26 -77.69 28.75 -10.57
C GLY A 26 -76.92 29.56 -11.61
N GLN A 27 -77.62 30.24 -12.51
CA GLN A 27 -76.99 31.00 -13.62
C GLN A 27 -76.09 32.13 -13.11
N SER A 28 -76.65 33.15 -12.46
CA SER A 28 -75.89 34.27 -11.86
C SER A 28 -76.19 34.46 -10.36
N GLY A 29 -76.89 33.50 -9.76
CA GLY A 29 -77.19 33.43 -8.33
C GLY A 29 -77.32 31.97 -7.89
N THR A 30 -77.89 31.71 -6.72
CA THR A 30 -78.01 30.34 -6.18
C THR A 30 -79.23 29.60 -6.73
N GLY A 31 -79.04 28.38 -7.22
CA GLY A 31 -80.09 27.49 -7.71
C GLY A 31 -79.91 26.05 -7.24
N THR A 32 -81.01 25.35 -6.98
CA THR A 32 -81.01 23.95 -6.54
C THR A 32 -82.01 23.12 -7.34
N LEU A 33 -81.60 21.94 -7.80
CA LEU A 33 -82.46 20.93 -8.41
C LEU A 33 -82.39 19.64 -7.59
N ASN A 34 -83.51 19.22 -7.01
CA ASN A 34 -83.62 17.95 -6.29
C ASN A 34 -84.41 16.95 -7.14
N ILE A 35 -83.85 15.77 -7.35
CA ILE A 35 -84.47 14.64 -8.04
C ILE A 35 -84.58 13.54 -7.00
N LYS A 36 -85.81 13.26 -6.57
CA LYS A 36 -86.08 12.28 -5.50
C LYS A 36 -87.28 11.42 -5.82
N GLN A 37 -87.48 10.36 -5.03
CA GLN A 37 -88.69 9.53 -5.06
C GLN A 37 -88.99 8.99 -6.47
N LYS A 38 -87.99 8.43 -7.16
CA LYS A 38 -88.10 7.95 -8.55
C LYS A 38 -88.32 9.04 -9.59
N GLY A 39 -87.94 10.29 -9.28
CA GLY A 39 -87.97 11.39 -10.24
C GLY A 39 -86.97 11.17 -11.37
N HIS A 40 -87.30 11.61 -12.58
CA HIS A 40 -86.41 11.52 -13.74
C HIS A 40 -86.22 12.89 -14.38
N VAL A 41 -84.98 13.33 -14.57
CA VAL A 41 -84.65 14.52 -15.36
C VAL A 41 -83.81 14.09 -16.56
N ASP A 42 -84.25 14.47 -17.74
CA ASP A 42 -83.55 14.26 -19.01
C ASP A 42 -83.19 15.64 -19.58
N GLY A 43 -81.97 16.09 -19.23
CA GLY A 43 -81.58 17.50 -19.17
C GLY A 43 -80.78 18.03 -20.35
N GLY A 44 -80.49 17.21 -21.38
CA GLY A 44 -79.68 17.65 -22.50
C GLY A 44 -78.30 18.16 -22.05
N TYR A 45 -78.07 19.48 -22.11
CA TYR A 45 -76.83 20.11 -21.62
C TYR A 45 -77.02 20.75 -20.25
N LEU A 46 -76.42 20.18 -19.21
CA LEU A 46 -76.60 20.66 -17.84
C LEU A 46 -75.40 21.48 -17.37
N ARG A 47 -75.63 22.71 -16.89
CA ARG A 47 -74.60 23.59 -16.33
C ARG A 47 -74.94 24.04 -14.92
N LEU A 48 -74.04 23.78 -13.97
CA LEU A 48 -74.15 24.24 -12.58
C LEU A 48 -73.20 25.41 -12.35
N GLY A 49 -73.74 26.55 -11.91
CA GLY A 49 -72.93 27.78 -11.75
C GLY A 49 -72.47 28.33 -13.11
N SER A 50 -73.41 28.71 -13.98
CA SER A 50 -73.09 29.03 -15.39
C SER A 50 -72.50 30.41 -15.66
N SER A 51 -72.43 31.30 -14.66
CA SER A 51 -71.77 32.62 -14.72
C SER A 51 -70.88 32.81 -13.49
N THR A 52 -69.94 33.75 -13.55
CA THR A 52 -69.12 34.17 -12.40
C THR A 52 -70.01 34.54 -11.21
N GLY A 53 -69.74 33.95 -10.04
CA GLY A 53 -70.54 34.14 -8.82
C GLY A 53 -71.86 33.35 -8.74
N GLY A 54 -72.27 32.64 -9.80
CA GLY A 54 -73.42 31.73 -9.78
C GLY A 54 -73.13 30.47 -8.96
N VAL A 55 -74.13 29.94 -8.25
CA VAL A 55 -74.01 28.74 -7.41
C VAL A 55 -75.11 27.74 -7.79
N GLY A 56 -74.75 26.62 -8.39
CA GLY A 56 -75.70 25.57 -8.79
C GLY A 56 -75.54 24.30 -7.96
N THR A 57 -76.64 23.71 -7.50
CA THR A 57 -76.62 22.42 -6.79
C THR A 57 -77.63 21.46 -7.40
N VAL A 58 -77.22 20.23 -7.69
CA VAL A 58 -78.09 19.12 -8.09
C VAL A 58 -77.97 18.00 -7.07
N ASN A 59 -79.11 17.53 -6.55
CA ASN A 59 -79.17 16.36 -5.66
C ASN A 59 -80.00 15.27 -6.35
N VAL A 60 -79.42 14.08 -6.52
CA VAL A 60 -80.09 12.88 -7.04
C VAL A 60 -80.11 11.85 -5.92
N GLU A 61 -81.28 11.63 -5.31
CA GLU A 61 -81.41 10.90 -4.05
C GLU A 61 -82.55 9.88 -4.10
N GLY A 62 -82.23 8.64 -3.75
CA GLY A 62 -83.19 7.55 -3.64
C GLY A 62 -83.22 6.65 -4.88
N GLU A 63 -83.44 5.36 -4.64
CA GLU A 63 -83.55 4.31 -5.65
C GLU A 63 -84.51 4.70 -6.79
N ASP A 64 -84.10 4.40 -8.03
CA ASP A 64 -84.76 4.78 -9.29
C ASP A 64 -84.84 6.29 -9.58
N SER A 65 -84.22 7.17 -8.78
CA SER A 65 -84.13 8.60 -9.13
C SER A 65 -83.00 8.80 -10.15
N VAL A 66 -83.33 9.35 -11.33
CA VAL A 66 -82.44 9.34 -12.49
C VAL A 66 -82.20 10.74 -13.06
N LEU A 67 -80.94 11.08 -13.29
CA LEU A 67 -80.55 12.22 -14.13
C LEU A 67 -79.84 11.72 -15.40
N THR A 68 -80.34 12.09 -16.55
CA THR A 68 -79.69 11.88 -17.85
C THR A 68 -79.27 13.21 -18.43
N THR A 69 -78.02 13.30 -18.90
CA THR A 69 -77.48 14.48 -19.57
C THR A 69 -76.47 14.06 -20.63
N GLU A 70 -76.32 14.87 -21.67
CA GLU A 70 -75.32 14.68 -22.71
C GLU A 70 -73.98 15.28 -22.26
N LEU A 71 -73.94 16.61 -22.09
CA LEU A 71 -72.79 17.36 -21.57
C LEU A 71 -73.12 17.92 -20.20
N PHE A 72 -72.25 17.67 -19.23
CA PHE A 72 -72.44 18.08 -17.84
C PHE A 72 -71.26 18.95 -17.38
N GLU A 73 -71.49 20.25 -17.21
CA GLU A 73 -70.53 21.18 -16.61
C GLU A 73 -70.93 21.48 -15.16
N ILE A 74 -70.07 21.10 -14.21
CA ILE A 74 -70.26 21.29 -12.77
C ILE A 74 -69.25 22.34 -12.33
N GLY A 75 -69.72 23.56 -12.03
CA GLY A 75 -68.83 24.70 -11.83
C GLY A 75 -68.30 25.20 -13.17
N SER A 76 -69.21 25.68 -14.02
CA SER A 76 -68.87 26.17 -15.37
C SER A 76 -68.01 27.44 -15.30
N TYR A 77 -68.58 28.55 -14.84
CA TYR A 77 -67.86 29.82 -14.55
C TYR A 77 -67.93 30.22 -13.06
N GLY A 78 -68.87 29.64 -12.30
CA GLY A 78 -69.07 29.86 -10.87
C GLY A 78 -68.84 28.58 -10.06
N THR A 79 -69.69 28.34 -9.05
CA THR A 79 -69.64 27.14 -8.21
C THR A 79 -70.75 26.17 -8.58
N GLY A 80 -70.41 24.90 -8.77
CA GLY A 80 -71.37 23.83 -9.04
C GLY A 80 -71.17 22.64 -8.11
N SER A 81 -72.26 22.03 -7.66
CA SER A 81 -72.24 20.84 -6.81
C SER A 81 -73.23 19.79 -7.32
N LEU A 82 -72.79 18.55 -7.47
CA LEU A 82 -73.64 17.39 -7.74
C LEU A 82 -73.51 16.39 -6.60
N ASN A 83 -74.62 16.00 -5.99
CA ASN A 83 -74.68 14.97 -4.97
C ASN A 83 -75.53 13.80 -5.49
N ILE A 84 -74.96 12.60 -5.53
CA ILE A 84 -75.63 11.35 -5.90
C ILE A 84 -75.59 10.47 -4.66
N THR A 85 -76.76 10.17 -4.09
CA THR A 85 -76.86 9.49 -2.80
C THR A 85 -78.02 8.51 -2.78
N ASP A 86 -78.03 7.60 -1.81
CA ASP A 86 -79.10 6.62 -1.56
C ASP A 86 -79.56 5.87 -2.83
N LYS A 87 -78.60 5.34 -3.61
CA LYS A 87 -78.83 4.65 -4.91
C LYS A 87 -79.42 5.50 -6.04
N GLY A 88 -79.25 6.83 -6.00
CA GLY A 88 -79.52 7.68 -7.16
C GLY A 88 -78.62 7.34 -8.36
N TYR A 89 -79.10 7.58 -9.58
CA TYR A 89 -78.41 7.19 -10.81
C TYR A 89 -78.24 8.38 -11.77
N VAL A 90 -77.02 8.64 -12.22
CA VAL A 90 -76.71 9.70 -13.18
C VAL A 90 -76.04 9.12 -14.42
N THR A 91 -76.42 9.60 -15.61
CA THR A 91 -75.76 9.25 -16.87
C THR A 91 -75.32 10.49 -17.63
N SER A 92 -74.10 10.44 -18.19
CA SER A 92 -73.49 11.48 -19.02
C SER A 92 -72.94 10.88 -20.30
N SER A 93 -73.41 11.34 -21.47
CA SER A 93 -73.16 10.67 -22.76
C SER A 93 -72.28 11.43 -23.77
N ILE A 94 -71.71 12.58 -23.41
CA ILE A 94 -70.69 13.29 -24.23
C ILE A 94 -69.45 13.61 -23.40
N VAL A 95 -69.59 14.43 -22.36
CA VAL A 95 -68.47 14.88 -21.53
C VAL A 95 -69.00 15.30 -20.16
N ALA A 96 -68.21 15.05 -19.12
CA ALA A 96 -68.47 15.55 -17.78
C ALA A 96 -67.26 16.37 -17.31
N ILE A 97 -67.47 17.61 -16.92
CA ILE A 97 -66.40 18.56 -16.56
C ILE A 97 -66.70 19.19 -15.20
N LEU A 98 -65.75 19.08 -14.27
CA LEU A 98 -65.76 19.77 -12.98
C LEU A 98 -64.75 20.91 -13.03
N GLY A 99 -65.17 22.14 -12.75
CA GLY A 99 -64.28 23.30 -12.77
C GLY A 99 -63.83 23.65 -14.20
N TYR A 100 -64.79 24.01 -15.07
CA TYR A 100 -64.52 24.21 -16.50
C TYR A 100 -63.60 25.41 -16.78
N GLN A 101 -63.91 26.59 -16.26
CA GLN A 101 -63.19 27.84 -16.52
C GLN A 101 -62.27 28.24 -15.36
N ALA A 102 -61.31 29.13 -15.62
CA ALA A 102 -60.44 29.66 -14.57
C ALA A 102 -61.25 30.29 -13.42
N ASN A 103 -60.84 30.01 -12.17
CA ASN A 103 -61.51 30.42 -10.93
C ASN A 103 -62.91 29.81 -10.67
N SER A 104 -63.40 28.90 -11.53
CA SER A 104 -64.63 28.16 -11.24
C SER A 104 -64.36 26.98 -10.29
N ASN A 105 -65.41 26.50 -9.61
CA ASN A 105 -65.32 25.43 -8.61
C ASN A 105 -66.39 24.37 -8.85
N GLY A 106 -65.99 23.16 -9.24
CA GLY A 106 -66.89 22.03 -9.43
C GLY A 106 -66.71 20.97 -8.36
N LYS A 107 -67.80 20.54 -7.71
CA LYS A 107 -67.78 19.47 -6.71
C LYS A 107 -68.77 18.36 -7.02
N VAL A 108 -68.34 17.12 -6.88
CA VAL A 108 -69.17 15.92 -6.98
C VAL A 108 -69.00 15.06 -5.73
N ILE A 109 -70.10 14.58 -5.18
CA ILE A 109 -70.12 13.54 -4.15
C ILE A 109 -71.00 12.39 -4.64
N VAL A 110 -70.45 11.18 -4.68
CA VAL A 110 -71.16 9.93 -4.95
C VAL A 110 -71.04 9.04 -3.72
N GLU A 111 -72.16 8.82 -3.03
CA GLU A 111 -72.17 8.10 -1.76
C GLU A 111 -73.38 7.19 -1.58
N LYS A 112 -73.35 6.32 -0.58
CA LYS A 112 -74.48 5.46 -0.16
C LYS A 112 -75.08 4.66 -1.32
N GLY A 113 -74.23 4.03 -2.12
CA GLY A 113 -74.64 3.25 -3.29
C GLY A 113 -75.12 4.06 -4.49
N GLY A 114 -74.94 5.39 -4.50
CA GLY A 114 -75.18 6.21 -5.68
C GLY A 114 -74.27 5.84 -6.86
N GLU A 115 -74.74 6.03 -8.09
CA GLU A 115 -74.01 5.63 -9.29
C GLU A 115 -73.94 6.75 -10.34
N TRP A 116 -72.78 6.92 -10.96
CA TRP A 116 -72.60 7.80 -12.12
C TRP A 116 -71.93 7.06 -13.28
N LEU A 117 -72.64 6.95 -14.40
CA LEU A 117 -72.12 6.40 -15.65
C LEU A 117 -71.79 7.53 -16.63
N ILE A 118 -70.50 7.70 -16.94
CA ILE A 118 -69.96 8.66 -17.89
C ILE A 118 -69.44 7.89 -19.10
N LYS A 119 -70.34 7.59 -20.06
CA LYS A 119 -70.05 6.67 -21.17
C LYS A 119 -70.94 6.91 -22.39
N ASN A 120 -70.39 6.65 -23.58
CA ASN A 120 -71.11 6.56 -24.87
C ASN A 120 -70.52 5.42 -25.71
N ASN A 121 -71.11 5.21 -26.89
CA ASN A 121 -70.73 4.23 -27.89
C ASN A 121 -69.45 4.61 -28.66
N ASP A 122 -68.96 5.85 -28.53
CA ASP A 122 -67.70 6.33 -29.11
C ASP A 122 -66.67 6.54 -28.00
N SER A 123 -65.44 6.05 -28.21
CA SER A 123 -64.36 5.96 -27.22
C SER A 123 -63.72 7.31 -26.86
N SER A 124 -64.37 8.43 -27.20
CA SER A 124 -63.84 9.80 -27.09
C SER A 124 -64.28 10.55 -25.83
N ILE A 125 -65.11 9.95 -24.98
CA ILE A 125 -65.62 10.63 -23.77
C ILE A 125 -64.52 10.90 -22.75
N GLU A 126 -64.53 12.14 -22.27
CA GLU A 126 -63.65 12.63 -21.23
C GLU A 126 -64.45 12.97 -19.96
N PHE A 127 -64.01 12.43 -18.83
CA PHE A 127 -64.36 12.90 -17.51
C PHE A 127 -63.23 13.80 -17.02
N GLN A 128 -63.46 15.10 -16.93
CA GLN A 128 -62.44 16.08 -16.58
C GLN A 128 -62.69 16.63 -15.17
N ILE A 129 -61.68 16.52 -14.31
CA ILE A 129 -61.70 17.04 -12.94
C ILE A 129 -60.67 18.17 -12.86
N GLY A 130 -61.14 19.40 -12.73
CA GLY A 130 -60.30 20.60 -12.74
C GLY A 130 -59.75 20.88 -14.13
N ASN A 131 -60.60 21.37 -15.05
CA ASN A 131 -60.17 21.69 -16.41
C ASN A 131 -59.28 22.94 -16.44
N GLN A 132 -59.84 24.14 -16.21
CA GLN A 132 -59.07 25.38 -15.96
C GLN A 132 -59.27 25.92 -14.54
N GLY A 133 -60.33 25.50 -13.85
CA GLY A 133 -60.66 25.84 -12.47
C GLY A 133 -60.36 24.69 -11.50
N ALA A 134 -60.95 24.76 -10.32
CA ALA A 134 -60.86 23.71 -9.31
C ALA A 134 -61.99 22.68 -9.49
N GLY A 135 -61.64 21.40 -9.53
CA GLY A 135 -62.59 20.29 -9.59
C GLY A 135 -62.31 19.27 -8.49
N GLU A 136 -63.35 18.81 -7.81
CA GLU A 136 -63.26 17.78 -6.75
C GLU A 136 -64.35 16.73 -6.96
N ALA A 137 -63.96 15.46 -7.09
CA ALA A 137 -64.88 14.33 -7.08
C ALA A 137 -64.57 13.42 -5.88
N THR A 138 -65.58 13.13 -5.06
CA THR A 138 -65.47 12.22 -3.92
C THR A 138 -66.42 11.05 -4.07
N ILE A 139 -65.89 9.84 -3.97
CA ILE A 139 -66.62 8.58 -3.99
C ILE A 139 -66.42 7.92 -2.64
N ARG A 140 -67.51 7.68 -1.91
CA ARG A 140 -67.46 7.15 -0.55
C ARG A 140 -68.65 6.29 -0.20
N GLU A 141 -68.61 5.60 0.94
CA GLU A 141 -69.75 4.82 1.45
C GLU A 141 -70.44 3.93 0.39
N GLY A 142 -69.66 3.22 -0.45
CA GLY A 142 -70.17 2.33 -1.50
C GLY A 142 -70.65 3.00 -2.79
N GLY A 143 -70.27 4.27 -3.03
CA GLY A 143 -70.57 4.98 -4.28
C GLY A 143 -69.81 4.40 -5.49
N LEU A 144 -70.39 4.53 -6.69
CA LEU A 144 -69.84 3.95 -7.92
C LEU A 144 -69.75 4.99 -9.05
N ILE A 145 -68.57 5.08 -9.69
CA ILE A 145 -68.40 5.82 -10.94
C ILE A 145 -67.85 4.89 -12.03
N THR A 146 -68.41 4.95 -13.23
CA THR A 146 -67.81 4.34 -14.42
C THR A 146 -67.56 5.43 -15.46
N ALA A 147 -66.32 5.60 -15.88
CA ALA A 147 -65.91 6.61 -16.86
C ALA A 147 -65.03 6.02 -17.97
N GLU A 148 -64.91 6.74 -19.09
CA GLU A 148 -63.99 6.40 -20.19
C GLU A 148 -62.59 6.99 -19.91
N ASN A 149 -62.13 7.97 -20.69
CA ASN A 149 -60.88 8.68 -20.37
C ASN A 149 -61.15 9.64 -19.21
N THR A 150 -60.36 9.56 -18.14
CA THR A 150 -60.45 10.50 -17.02
C THR A 150 -59.22 11.40 -16.99
N ILE A 151 -59.41 12.71 -16.98
CA ILE A 151 -58.35 13.73 -16.98
C ILE A 151 -58.48 14.56 -15.70
N ILE A 152 -57.39 14.68 -14.94
CA ILE A 152 -57.34 15.45 -13.70
C ILE A 152 -56.27 16.53 -13.86
N GLY A 153 -56.62 17.81 -13.64
CA GLY A 153 -55.73 18.93 -13.95
C GLY A 153 -55.56 19.13 -15.46
N GLY A 154 -56.67 19.44 -16.14
CA GLY A 154 -56.79 19.37 -17.61
C GLY A 154 -55.98 20.41 -18.39
N ASN A 155 -55.90 21.65 -17.93
CA ASN A 155 -55.12 22.75 -18.51
C ASN A 155 -54.12 23.31 -17.49
N ALA A 156 -53.20 24.19 -17.93
CA ALA A 156 -52.12 24.74 -17.10
C ALA A 156 -52.54 25.35 -15.76
N THR A 157 -53.73 25.95 -15.66
CA THR A 157 -54.26 26.54 -14.41
C THR A 157 -55.21 25.61 -13.64
N GLY A 158 -55.50 24.42 -14.19
CA GLY A 158 -56.47 23.49 -13.63
C GLY A 158 -55.95 22.78 -12.40
N PHE A 159 -56.83 22.62 -11.40
CA PHE A 159 -56.56 21.88 -10.17
C PHE A 159 -57.64 20.82 -9.97
N GLY A 160 -57.28 19.55 -10.12
CA GLY A 160 -58.21 18.43 -9.98
C GLY A 160 -57.91 17.57 -8.76
N THR A 161 -58.94 17.12 -8.05
CA THR A 161 -58.83 16.16 -6.95
C THR A 161 -59.88 15.06 -7.08
N LEU A 162 -59.45 13.80 -7.05
CA LEU A 162 -60.29 12.61 -7.01
C LEU A 162 -60.04 11.86 -5.70
N ASN A 163 -61.07 11.73 -4.86
CA ASN A 163 -61.04 10.95 -3.63
C ASN A 163 -61.90 9.69 -3.78
N VAL A 164 -61.32 8.52 -3.53
CA VAL A 164 -62.02 7.23 -3.52
C VAL A 164 -61.74 6.58 -2.18
N GLN A 165 -62.77 6.50 -1.33
CA GLN A 165 -62.63 6.11 0.07
C GLN A 165 -63.74 5.17 0.52
N ASP A 166 -63.46 4.40 1.57
CA ASP A 166 -64.38 3.43 2.18
C ASP A 166 -64.60 2.16 1.33
N GLN A 167 -65.02 1.11 2.04
CA GLN A 167 -65.33 -0.18 1.45
C GLN A 167 -66.39 -0.07 0.34
N ASP A 168 -66.19 -0.82 -0.74
CA ASP A 168 -67.08 -0.91 -1.91
C ASP A 168 -67.23 0.38 -2.74
N SER A 169 -66.50 1.45 -2.40
CA SER A 169 -66.44 2.65 -3.23
C SER A 169 -65.51 2.43 -4.41
N VAL A 170 -66.03 2.53 -5.63
CA VAL A 170 -65.30 2.17 -6.84
C VAL A 170 -65.40 3.25 -7.91
N ILE A 171 -64.27 3.54 -8.56
CA ILE A 171 -64.27 4.12 -9.90
C ILE A 171 -63.63 3.16 -10.89
N THR A 172 -64.32 2.91 -12.01
CA THR A 172 -63.78 2.15 -13.14
C THR A 172 -63.55 3.11 -14.30
N VAL A 173 -62.30 3.23 -14.76
CA VAL A 173 -61.90 4.10 -15.88
C VAL A 173 -61.25 3.30 -17.00
N ARG A 174 -61.29 3.80 -18.24
CA ARG A 174 -60.53 3.21 -19.34
C ARG A 174 -59.06 3.63 -19.28
N ARG A 175 -58.81 4.95 -19.22
CA ARG A 175 -57.48 5.56 -19.06
C ARG A 175 -57.56 6.66 -18.01
N LEU A 176 -56.49 6.85 -17.25
CA LEU A 176 -56.36 7.94 -16.29
C LEU A 176 -55.16 8.82 -16.64
N TYR A 177 -55.41 10.11 -16.77
CA TYR A 177 -54.39 11.14 -16.93
C TYR A 177 -54.44 12.06 -15.72
N ASN A 178 -53.41 12.02 -14.87
CA ASN A 178 -53.35 12.80 -13.64
C ASN A 178 -52.27 13.87 -13.74
N GLY A 179 -52.65 15.15 -13.60
CA GLY A 179 -51.78 16.27 -13.93
C GLY A 179 -51.49 16.32 -15.43
N TYR A 180 -52.52 16.56 -16.26
CA TYR A 180 -52.35 16.52 -17.72
C TYR A 180 -51.53 17.70 -18.23
N PHE A 181 -52.03 18.92 -18.07
CA PHE A 181 -51.26 20.16 -18.23
C PHE A 181 -51.16 20.96 -16.93
N GLY A 182 -52.03 20.70 -15.95
CA GLY A 182 -52.07 21.37 -14.65
C GLY A 182 -51.75 20.43 -13.50
N ASN A 183 -52.40 20.66 -12.36
CA ASN A 183 -52.17 19.91 -11.12
C ASN A 183 -53.30 18.90 -10.87
N GLY A 184 -52.93 17.64 -10.62
CA GLY A 184 -53.89 16.59 -10.31
C GLY A 184 -53.52 15.79 -9.07
N THR A 185 -54.51 15.48 -8.24
CA THR A 185 -54.35 14.65 -7.04
C THR A 185 -55.39 13.54 -7.03
N VAL A 186 -54.94 12.29 -6.85
CA VAL A 186 -55.79 11.12 -6.67
C VAL A 186 -55.50 10.52 -5.31
N ASN A 187 -56.53 10.37 -4.48
CA ASN A 187 -56.44 9.74 -3.16
C ASN A 187 -57.31 8.48 -3.14
N ILE A 188 -56.68 7.34 -2.89
CA ILE A 188 -57.31 6.04 -2.70
C ILE A 188 -57.05 5.62 -1.26
N SER A 189 -58.09 5.55 -0.44
CA SER A 189 -57.96 5.34 1.00
C SER A 189 -59.06 4.45 1.56
N ASN A 190 -58.90 3.95 2.79
CA ASN A 190 -59.94 3.24 3.54
C ASN A 190 -60.64 2.10 2.76
N ASN A 191 -59.90 1.28 2.00
CA ASN A 191 -60.43 0.21 1.12
C ASN A 191 -61.13 0.68 -0.18
N GLY A 192 -61.01 1.96 -0.55
CA GLY A 192 -61.47 2.45 -1.85
C GLY A 192 -60.72 1.78 -3.02
N LEU A 193 -61.37 1.68 -4.17
CA LEU A 193 -60.85 0.95 -5.33
C LEU A 193 -60.91 1.78 -6.62
N ILE A 194 -59.76 1.90 -7.30
CA ILE A 194 -59.69 2.38 -8.68
C ILE A 194 -59.37 1.21 -9.60
N ASN A 195 -60.26 0.91 -10.54
CA ASN A 195 -60.02 -0.05 -11.62
C ASN A 195 -59.67 0.68 -12.91
N ASN A 196 -58.46 0.50 -13.42
CA ASN A 196 -58.03 0.98 -14.74
C ASN A 196 -58.03 -0.16 -15.75
N LYS A 197 -58.70 0.02 -16.90
CA LYS A 197 -58.76 -1.01 -17.95
C LYS A 197 -57.52 -1.04 -18.84
N GLU A 198 -56.90 0.12 -19.10
CA GLU A 198 -55.72 0.26 -19.95
C GLU A 198 -54.52 0.82 -19.17
N TYR A 199 -54.07 2.04 -19.46
CA TYR A 199 -52.88 2.66 -18.87
C TYR A 199 -53.23 3.91 -18.08
N SER A 200 -52.25 4.37 -17.29
CA SER A 200 -52.31 5.66 -16.60
C SER A 200 -51.04 6.45 -16.78
N LEU A 201 -51.18 7.76 -16.91
CA LEU A 201 -50.09 8.72 -16.94
C LEU A 201 -50.26 9.71 -15.77
N VAL A 202 -49.18 9.95 -15.05
CA VAL A 202 -49.11 10.87 -13.90
C VAL A 202 -48.00 11.87 -14.21
N GLY A 203 -48.28 13.18 -14.20
CA GLY A 203 -47.32 14.20 -14.67
C GLY A 203 -47.11 14.12 -16.18
N VAL A 204 -48.17 14.39 -16.96
CA VAL A 204 -48.25 14.01 -18.38
C VAL A 204 -47.45 14.93 -19.31
N GLN A 205 -47.51 16.25 -19.11
CA GLN A 205 -46.91 17.25 -19.98
C GLN A 205 -45.85 18.05 -19.23
N ASP A 206 -44.95 18.68 -19.97
CA ASP A 206 -43.94 19.55 -19.37
C ASP A 206 -44.60 20.66 -18.51
N GLY A 207 -44.07 20.85 -17.30
CA GLY A 207 -44.61 21.76 -16.28
C GLY A 207 -45.89 21.30 -15.57
N SER A 208 -46.43 20.10 -15.85
CA SER A 208 -47.58 19.54 -15.13
C SER A 208 -47.16 18.73 -13.90
N HIS A 209 -48.06 18.59 -12.93
CA HIS A 209 -47.78 17.84 -11.69
C HIS A 209 -48.94 16.91 -11.32
N GLY A 210 -48.66 15.62 -11.17
CA GLY A 210 -49.64 14.61 -10.81
C GLY A 210 -49.22 13.84 -9.56
N VAL A 211 -50.12 13.69 -8.59
CA VAL A 211 -49.89 12.92 -7.36
C VAL A 211 -50.95 11.84 -7.20
N VAL A 212 -50.53 10.60 -6.94
CA VAL A 212 -51.42 9.48 -6.59
C VAL A 212 -51.03 8.93 -5.22
N ASN A 213 -51.95 8.98 -4.26
CA ASN A 213 -51.79 8.45 -2.92
C ASN A 213 -52.67 7.19 -2.76
N VAL A 214 -52.04 6.07 -2.42
CA VAL A 214 -52.69 4.79 -2.15
C VAL A 214 -52.38 4.40 -0.71
N THR A 215 -53.34 4.65 0.16
CA THR A 215 -53.17 4.65 1.63
C THR A 215 -54.26 3.85 2.30
N ASP A 216 -54.11 3.48 3.56
CA ASP A 216 -55.17 2.89 4.40
C ASP A 216 -55.95 1.77 3.70
N LYS A 217 -55.25 0.77 3.15
CA LYS A 217 -55.81 -0.36 2.37
C LYS A 217 -56.51 0.00 1.05
N GLY A 218 -56.34 1.22 0.57
CA GLY A 218 -56.75 1.62 -0.78
C GLY A 218 -56.08 0.75 -1.85
N HIS A 219 -56.76 0.54 -2.98
CA HIS A 219 -56.29 -0.34 -4.05
C HIS A 219 -56.37 0.34 -5.42
N TRP A 220 -55.23 0.42 -6.11
CA TRP A 220 -55.17 0.81 -7.51
C TRP A 220 -54.90 -0.43 -8.38
N ASN A 221 -55.87 -0.80 -9.20
CA ASN A 221 -55.91 -2.10 -9.87
C ASN A 221 -55.93 -1.97 -11.41
N PHE A 222 -55.00 -2.64 -12.08
CA PHE A 222 -54.92 -2.80 -13.54
C PHE A 222 -55.03 -4.28 -13.98
N LEU A 223 -55.73 -5.10 -13.21
CA LEU A 223 -55.91 -6.52 -13.52
C LEU A 223 -57.09 -6.76 -14.47
N GLY A 224 -56.81 -7.41 -15.59
CA GLY A 224 -57.77 -7.85 -16.60
C GLY A 224 -57.22 -8.99 -17.46
N THR A 225 -58.08 -9.69 -18.17
CA THR A 225 -57.72 -10.76 -19.11
C THR A 225 -57.67 -10.20 -20.55
N GLY A 226 -56.54 -10.31 -21.28
CA GLY A 226 -56.42 -9.90 -22.70
C GLY A 226 -55.14 -9.12 -23.08
N GLU A 227 -54.91 -8.89 -24.38
CA GLU A 227 -53.69 -8.28 -24.98
C GLU A 227 -53.52 -6.75 -24.83
N ALA A 228 -54.35 -6.07 -24.03
CA ALA A 228 -54.19 -4.63 -23.83
C ALA A 228 -52.93 -4.32 -23.03
N PHE A 229 -52.06 -3.44 -23.55
CA PHE A 229 -50.90 -2.92 -22.85
C PHE A 229 -51.32 -2.10 -21.63
N ARG A 230 -50.88 -2.50 -20.42
CA ARG A 230 -51.23 -1.83 -19.15
C ARG A 230 -49.99 -1.24 -18.51
N TYR A 231 -49.79 0.04 -18.73
CA TYR A 231 -48.61 0.76 -18.23
C TYR A 231 -49.03 1.82 -17.22
N ILE A 232 -48.16 2.08 -16.25
CA ILE A 232 -48.22 3.28 -15.42
C ILE A 232 -46.97 4.09 -15.73
N TYR A 233 -47.14 5.30 -16.24
CA TYR A 233 -46.05 6.26 -16.40
C TYR A 233 -46.14 7.29 -15.28
N ILE A 234 -45.12 7.35 -14.45
CA ILE A 234 -44.97 8.32 -13.36
C ILE A 234 -43.92 9.34 -13.83
N GLY A 235 -44.33 10.58 -14.07
CA GLY A 235 -43.52 11.57 -14.77
C GLY A 235 -43.31 11.21 -16.23
N ASP A 236 -44.35 11.39 -17.06
CA ASP A 236 -44.22 11.16 -18.51
C ASP A 236 -43.33 12.23 -19.15
N ALA A 237 -43.76 13.50 -19.06
CA ALA A 237 -42.96 14.67 -19.42
C ALA A 237 -42.91 15.74 -18.32
N GLY A 238 -43.80 15.66 -17.33
CA GLY A 238 -43.83 16.51 -16.15
C GLY A 238 -43.47 15.74 -14.88
N ASP A 239 -43.94 16.24 -13.73
CA ASP A 239 -43.64 15.67 -12.42
C ASP A 239 -44.76 14.72 -11.98
N GLY A 240 -44.43 13.46 -11.76
CA GLY A 240 -45.37 12.44 -11.28
C GLY A 240 -44.94 11.84 -9.95
N GLU A 241 -45.91 11.62 -9.06
CA GLU A 241 -45.69 10.98 -7.76
C GLU A 241 -46.68 9.83 -7.53
N LEU A 242 -46.16 8.69 -7.05
CA LEU A 242 -46.94 7.56 -6.58
C LEU A 242 -46.51 7.21 -5.15
N ASN A 243 -47.40 7.45 -4.19
CA ASN A 243 -47.18 7.16 -2.78
C ASN A 243 -48.05 5.97 -2.35
N VAL A 244 -47.44 4.89 -1.90
CA VAL A 244 -48.10 3.69 -1.39
C VAL A 244 -47.71 3.49 0.06
N SER A 245 -48.67 3.62 0.97
CA SER A 245 -48.41 3.49 2.41
C SER A 245 -49.57 2.87 3.18
N SER A 246 -49.33 2.53 4.44
CA SER A 246 -50.39 2.09 5.37
C SER A 246 -51.29 0.98 4.81
N GLU A 247 -50.67 -0.12 4.35
CA GLU A 247 -51.32 -1.28 3.71
C GLU A 247 -51.95 -1.01 2.33
N GLY A 248 -51.65 0.13 1.69
CA GLY A 248 -52.07 0.42 0.32
C GLY A 248 -51.51 -0.58 -0.71
N LYS A 249 -52.27 -0.84 -1.78
CA LYS A 249 -51.93 -1.82 -2.82
C LYS A 249 -51.99 -1.25 -4.23
N VAL A 250 -50.99 -1.54 -5.06
CA VAL A 250 -51.01 -1.26 -6.50
C VAL A 250 -50.73 -2.55 -7.27
N ASP A 251 -51.65 -2.96 -8.15
CA ASP A 251 -51.45 -4.08 -9.08
C ASP A 251 -51.41 -3.52 -10.52
N SER A 252 -50.28 -3.67 -11.21
CA SER A 252 -50.03 -3.03 -12.51
C SER A 252 -49.35 -3.94 -13.54
N GLY A 253 -49.29 -3.50 -14.81
CA GLY A 253 -48.39 -4.09 -15.81
C GLY A 253 -46.97 -3.56 -15.64
N ILE A 254 -46.40 -2.83 -16.60
CA ILE A 254 -45.07 -2.22 -16.41
C ILE A 254 -45.23 -0.82 -15.80
N ILE A 255 -44.47 -0.52 -14.75
CA ILE A 255 -44.32 0.85 -14.23
C ILE A 255 -43.06 1.46 -14.84
N THR A 256 -43.18 2.66 -15.40
CA THR A 256 -42.04 3.46 -15.87
C THR A 256 -42.05 4.81 -15.18
N ALA A 257 -40.95 5.19 -14.53
CA ALA A 257 -40.79 6.51 -13.93
C ALA A 257 -39.76 7.33 -14.70
N GLY A 258 -40.07 8.60 -15.01
CA GLY A 258 -39.22 9.46 -15.83
C GLY A 258 -39.15 9.00 -17.28
N MET A 259 -40.29 9.02 -17.98
CA MET A 259 -40.41 8.44 -19.33
C MET A 259 -39.62 9.24 -20.37
N LYS A 260 -39.90 10.54 -20.51
CA LYS A 260 -39.22 11.45 -21.45
C LYS A 260 -38.15 12.27 -20.76
N GLU A 261 -37.29 12.94 -21.53
CA GLU A 261 -36.16 13.74 -21.03
C GLU A 261 -36.51 14.75 -19.91
N THR A 262 -37.67 15.41 -19.97
CA THR A 262 -38.12 16.37 -18.94
C THR A 262 -38.92 15.72 -17.80
N GLY A 263 -39.30 14.45 -17.93
CA GLY A 263 -40.16 13.77 -16.97
C GLY A 263 -39.42 13.39 -15.69
N THR A 264 -40.03 13.70 -14.55
CA THR A 264 -39.55 13.30 -13.21
C THR A 264 -40.59 12.42 -12.54
N GLY A 265 -40.24 11.18 -12.22
CA GLY A 265 -41.14 10.23 -11.59
C GLY A 265 -40.66 9.75 -10.24
N ASN A 266 -41.45 9.96 -9.19
CA ASN A 266 -41.14 9.56 -7.82
C ASN A 266 -42.10 8.48 -7.33
N ILE A 267 -41.56 7.36 -6.85
CA ILE A 267 -42.34 6.25 -6.28
C ILE A 267 -41.91 6.05 -4.84
N THR A 268 -42.85 6.11 -3.90
CA THR A 268 -42.61 5.81 -2.48
C THR A 268 -43.46 4.61 -2.07
N VAL A 269 -42.83 3.58 -1.51
CA VAL A 269 -43.50 2.42 -0.91
C VAL A 269 -43.02 2.29 0.52
N LYS A 270 -43.91 2.57 1.48
CA LYS A 270 -43.55 2.56 2.90
C LYS A 270 -44.59 1.84 3.75
N ASP A 271 -44.15 1.40 4.92
CA ASP A 271 -44.93 0.67 5.91
C ASP A 271 -45.20 -0.79 5.53
N LYS A 272 -45.34 -1.61 6.58
CA LYS A 272 -45.62 -3.03 6.45
C LYS A 272 -46.92 -3.28 5.68
N ASN A 273 -46.89 -4.27 4.80
CA ASN A 273 -48.00 -4.68 3.92
C ASN A 273 -48.41 -3.66 2.84
N SER A 274 -47.69 -2.55 2.68
CA SER A 274 -47.83 -1.72 1.48
C SER A 274 -47.09 -2.38 0.33
N VAL A 275 -47.83 -2.69 -0.75
CA VAL A 275 -47.33 -3.55 -1.83
C VAL A 275 -47.60 -2.96 -3.20
N ILE A 276 -46.55 -2.90 -4.02
CA ILE A 276 -46.67 -2.78 -5.48
C ILE A 276 -46.39 -4.15 -6.09
N THR A 277 -47.33 -4.69 -6.86
CA THR A 277 -47.12 -5.87 -7.72
C THR A 277 -47.21 -5.45 -9.17
N ASN A 278 -46.17 -5.71 -9.95
CA ASN A 278 -46.09 -5.32 -11.36
C ASN A 278 -45.45 -6.41 -12.24
N LEU A 279 -45.48 -6.23 -13.56
CA LEU A 279 -44.79 -7.07 -14.54
C LEU A 279 -43.36 -6.59 -14.86
N GLY A 280 -42.95 -5.46 -14.29
CA GLY A 280 -41.63 -4.86 -14.52
C GLY A 280 -41.59 -3.41 -14.05
N THR A 281 -40.39 -2.94 -13.70
CA THR A 281 -40.15 -1.58 -13.19
C THR A 281 -38.99 -0.94 -13.97
N ASN A 282 -39.25 0.16 -14.66
CA ASN A 282 -38.22 0.95 -15.32
C ASN A 282 -38.11 2.32 -14.64
N LEU A 283 -36.93 2.71 -14.19
CA LEU A 283 -36.69 4.02 -13.56
C LEU A 283 -35.66 4.79 -14.37
N GLY A 284 -36.00 6.02 -14.73
CA GLY A 284 -35.22 6.85 -15.64
C GLY A 284 -35.17 6.22 -17.02
N TYR A 285 -36.28 6.30 -17.77
CA TYR A 285 -36.32 5.81 -19.13
C TYR A 285 -35.46 6.73 -20.02
N ASP A 286 -35.93 7.94 -20.31
CA ASP A 286 -35.08 9.03 -20.84
C ASP A 286 -34.93 10.21 -19.86
N GLY A 287 -35.79 10.27 -18.82
CA GLY A 287 -35.78 11.30 -17.77
C GLY A 287 -35.27 10.80 -16.42
N HIS A 288 -35.82 11.35 -15.34
CA HIS A 288 -35.43 11.04 -13.95
C HIS A 288 -36.48 10.17 -13.26
N GLY A 289 -36.08 9.00 -12.76
CA GLY A 289 -36.93 8.13 -11.96
C GLY A 289 -36.32 7.83 -10.60
N GLU A 290 -37.10 7.99 -9.54
CA GLU A 290 -36.72 7.68 -8.16
C GLU A 290 -37.71 6.70 -7.54
N MET A 291 -37.20 5.71 -6.81
CA MET A 291 -37.99 4.79 -5.99
C MET A 291 -37.42 4.63 -4.58
N ASN A 292 -38.24 4.90 -3.57
CA ASN A 292 -37.92 4.75 -2.16
C ASN A 292 -38.79 3.64 -1.54
N ILE A 293 -38.15 2.58 -1.03
CA ILE A 293 -38.80 1.46 -0.35
C ILE A 293 -38.32 1.44 1.10
N SER A 294 -39.23 1.65 2.05
CA SER A 294 -38.86 1.81 3.47
C SER A 294 -39.86 1.16 4.42
N ASN A 295 -39.50 1.03 5.69
CA ASN A 295 -40.38 0.57 6.78
C ASN A 295 -41.14 -0.74 6.48
N GLN A 296 -40.46 -1.73 5.89
CA GLN A 296 -41.05 -3.01 5.45
C GLN A 296 -42.06 -2.94 4.28
N GLY A 297 -42.03 -1.86 3.49
CA GLY A 297 -42.72 -1.81 2.20
C GLY A 297 -42.16 -2.84 1.20
N LEU A 298 -42.99 -3.28 0.25
CA LEU A 298 -42.66 -4.35 -0.69
C LEU A 298 -42.97 -3.95 -2.14
N VAL A 299 -42.00 -4.14 -3.03
CA VAL A 299 -42.19 -4.10 -4.48
C VAL A 299 -41.91 -5.48 -5.05
N VAL A 300 -42.86 -6.03 -5.83
CA VAL A 300 -42.73 -7.31 -6.53
C VAL A 300 -42.83 -7.08 -8.03
N SER A 301 -41.76 -7.35 -8.75
CA SER A 301 -41.67 -7.26 -10.21
C SER A 301 -41.60 -8.64 -10.84
N ASN A 302 -42.66 -9.03 -11.54
CA ASN A 302 -42.79 -10.33 -12.19
C ASN A 302 -42.18 -10.40 -13.61
N GLY A 303 -41.34 -9.43 -13.96
CA GLY A 303 -40.61 -9.38 -15.21
C GLY A 303 -39.47 -8.35 -15.15
N GLY A 304 -38.97 -7.94 -16.31
CA GLY A 304 -37.74 -7.16 -16.43
C GLY A 304 -37.78 -5.84 -15.68
N SER A 305 -36.71 -5.54 -14.95
CA SER A 305 -36.56 -4.28 -14.24
C SER A 305 -35.25 -3.60 -14.61
N SER A 306 -35.30 -2.29 -14.84
CA SER A 306 -34.16 -1.52 -15.33
C SER A 306 -34.06 -0.15 -14.67
N LEU A 307 -32.82 0.29 -14.42
CA LEU A 307 -32.48 1.62 -13.95
C LEU A 307 -31.61 2.32 -15.01
N GLY A 308 -31.92 3.55 -15.38
CA GLY A 308 -31.18 4.32 -16.39
C GLY A 308 -31.24 3.65 -17.78
N TYR A 309 -32.44 3.59 -18.37
CA TYR A 309 -32.71 2.83 -19.60
C TYR A 309 -32.05 3.45 -20.86
N GLY A 310 -32.37 4.71 -21.13
CA GLY A 310 -31.87 5.53 -22.23
C GLY A 310 -30.61 6.31 -21.85
N GLU A 311 -29.94 6.93 -22.81
CA GLU A 311 -28.62 7.56 -22.62
C GLU A 311 -28.66 8.74 -21.64
N THR A 312 -29.78 9.47 -21.57
CA THR A 312 -30.02 10.57 -20.62
C THR A 312 -30.74 10.11 -19.35
N GLY A 313 -31.23 8.86 -19.32
CA GLY A 313 -32.05 8.33 -18.24
C GLY A 313 -31.26 8.16 -16.95
N VAL A 314 -31.86 8.59 -15.84
CA VAL A 314 -31.30 8.43 -14.49
C VAL A 314 -32.31 7.72 -13.59
N GLY A 315 -31.99 6.50 -13.17
CA GLY A 315 -32.80 5.70 -12.25
C GLY A 315 -32.14 5.55 -10.90
N ASN A 316 -32.79 6.01 -9.83
CA ASN A 316 -32.31 5.91 -8.45
C ASN A 316 -33.27 5.06 -7.60
N VAL A 317 -32.72 4.11 -6.86
CA VAL A 317 -33.47 3.29 -5.90
C VAL A 317 -32.82 3.36 -4.53
N SER A 318 -33.62 3.56 -3.49
CA SER A 318 -33.22 3.44 -2.10
C SER A 318 -34.09 2.41 -1.39
N ILE A 319 -33.47 1.38 -0.80
CA ILE A 319 -34.14 0.36 0.01
C ILE A 319 -33.59 0.44 1.43
N THR A 320 -34.44 0.87 2.35
CA THR A 320 -34.05 1.20 3.75
C THR A 320 -35.02 0.58 4.75
N THR A 321 -34.62 0.52 6.02
CA THR A 321 -35.50 0.20 7.16
C THR A 321 -36.36 -1.05 6.93
N GLY A 322 -35.74 -2.14 6.47
CA GLY A 322 -36.41 -3.42 6.21
C GLY A 322 -37.29 -3.49 4.95
N GLY A 323 -37.27 -2.46 4.09
CA GLY A 323 -37.93 -2.48 2.78
C GLY A 323 -37.40 -3.59 1.86
N MET A 324 -38.20 -4.00 0.87
CA MET A 324 -37.85 -5.12 -0.01
C MET A 324 -38.27 -4.89 -1.46
N TRP A 325 -37.38 -5.26 -2.39
CA TRP A 325 -37.69 -5.37 -3.81
C TRP A 325 -37.38 -6.78 -4.32
N GLU A 326 -38.40 -7.48 -4.82
CA GLU A 326 -38.29 -8.81 -5.42
C GLU A 326 -38.48 -8.75 -6.94
N VAL A 327 -37.59 -9.41 -7.69
CA VAL A 327 -37.66 -9.57 -9.15
C VAL A 327 -37.69 -11.07 -9.52
N ASN A 328 -38.78 -11.53 -10.15
CA ASN A 328 -39.09 -12.96 -10.35
C ASN A 328 -38.65 -13.55 -11.71
N LYS A 329 -38.62 -14.91 -11.76
CA LYS A 329 -37.76 -15.83 -12.57
C LYS A 329 -37.52 -15.68 -14.07
N ASN A 330 -38.04 -14.69 -14.80
CA ASN A 330 -38.03 -14.79 -16.28
C ASN A 330 -37.24 -13.71 -17.01
N VAL A 331 -36.70 -12.69 -16.32
CA VAL A 331 -36.00 -11.58 -16.97
C VAL A 331 -34.85 -11.06 -16.09
N TYR A 332 -33.80 -10.58 -16.72
CA TYR A 332 -32.65 -9.98 -16.05
C TYR A 332 -33.01 -8.64 -15.40
N THR A 333 -32.27 -8.27 -14.34
CA THR A 333 -32.28 -6.91 -13.81
C THR A 333 -31.09 -6.15 -14.36
N THR A 334 -31.27 -4.89 -14.74
CA THR A 334 -30.18 -4.05 -15.24
C THR A 334 -30.09 -2.75 -14.45
N ILE A 335 -28.91 -2.44 -13.95
CA ILE A 335 -28.58 -1.18 -13.27
C ILE A 335 -27.65 -0.41 -14.20
N GLY A 336 -28.14 0.67 -14.80
CA GLY A 336 -27.44 1.42 -15.85
C GLY A 336 -27.47 0.65 -17.17
N VAL A 337 -28.56 0.78 -17.94
CA VAL A 337 -28.68 0.16 -19.27
C VAL A 337 -27.83 0.94 -20.27
N ALA A 338 -28.27 2.13 -20.68
CA ALA A 338 -27.51 3.09 -21.48
C ALA A 338 -27.21 4.38 -20.72
N GLY A 339 -27.98 4.68 -19.66
CA GLY A 339 -27.82 5.83 -18.80
C GLY A 339 -27.28 5.44 -17.42
N VAL A 340 -27.68 6.18 -16.39
CA VAL A 340 -27.19 6.04 -15.02
C VAL A 340 -28.22 5.31 -14.16
N GLY A 341 -27.82 4.18 -13.59
CA GLY A 341 -28.61 3.45 -12.61
C GLY A 341 -27.90 3.38 -11.26
N ASN A 342 -28.58 3.75 -10.19
CA ASN A 342 -28.07 3.67 -8.82
C ASN A 342 -29.04 2.88 -7.94
N LEU A 343 -28.51 1.88 -7.24
CA LEU A 343 -29.23 1.10 -6.23
C LEU A 343 -28.51 1.20 -4.89
N ASN A 344 -29.16 1.80 -3.91
CA ASN A 344 -28.66 1.95 -2.55
C ASN A 344 -29.49 1.07 -1.60
N ILE A 345 -28.81 0.23 -0.83
CA ILE A 345 -29.44 -0.69 0.13
C ILE A 345 -28.73 -0.53 1.48
N SER A 346 -29.51 -0.19 2.51
CA SER A 346 -29.00 0.08 3.87
C SER A 346 -30.09 -0.20 4.92
N ASP A 347 -29.76 -0.10 6.20
CA ASP A 347 -30.72 -0.19 7.31
C ASP A 347 -31.62 -1.45 7.27
N GLY A 348 -31.06 -2.59 6.85
CA GLY A 348 -31.78 -3.86 6.74
C GLY A 348 -32.65 -4.02 5.49
N GLY A 349 -32.50 -3.13 4.50
CA GLY A 349 -33.12 -3.25 3.19
C GLY A 349 -32.68 -4.52 2.43
N LYS A 350 -33.55 -5.01 1.53
CA LYS A 350 -33.30 -6.25 0.79
C LYS A 350 -33.66 -6.13 -0.69
N PHE A 351 -32.76 -6.61 -1.54
CA PHE A 351 -33.04 -6.83 -2.96
C PHE A 351 -32.88 -8.30 -3.29
N VAL A 352 -33.88 -8.88 -3.95
CA VAL A 352 -33.89 -10.29 -4.35
C VAL A 352 -34.20 -10.41 -5.83
N SER A 353 -33.26 -10.92 -6.61
CA SER A 353 -33.43 -11.22 -8.03
C SER A 353 -33.22 -12.71 -8.30
N GLN A 354 -34.22 -13.35 -8.90
CA GLN A 354 -34.17 -14.77 -9.24
C GLN A 354 -33.49 -15.05 -10.59
N ASN A 355 -32.76 -14.08 -11.13
CA ASN A 355 -31.96 -14.17 -12.35
C ASN A 355 -30.68 -13.32 -12.20
N ILE A 356 -29.92 -13.16 -13.28
CA ILE A 356 -28.68 -12.37 -13.33
C ILE A 356 -28.99 -10.88 -13.27
N THR A 357 -28.15 -10.15 -12.54
CA THR A 357 -28.14 -8.69 -12.51
C THR A 357 -26.92 -8.15 -13.27
N PHE A 358 -27.16 -7.25 -14.22
CA PHE A 358 -26.13 -6.56 -14.99
C PHE A 358 -25.95 -5.13 -14.48
N LEU A 359 -24.70 -4.69 -14.34
CA LEU A 359 -24.34 -3.29 -14.07
C LEU A 359 -23.56 -2.73 -15.25
N GLY A 360 -23.98 -1.59 -15.81
CA GLY A 360 -23.36 -1.00 -17.00
C GLY A 360 -23.55 -1.89 -18.23
N ASP A 361 -24.81 -2.09 -18.64
CA ASP A 361 -25.16 -3.09 -19.66
C ASP A 361 -24.71 -2.72 -21.07
N LYS A 362 -24.88 -1.46 -21.50
CA LYS A 362 -24.39 -0.95 -22.79
C LYS A 362 -23.15 -0.07 -22.60
N ALA A 363 -22.48 0.27 -23.70
CA ALA A 363 -21.21 1.00 -23.69
C ALA A 363 -21.23 2.34 -22.91
N SER A 364 -22.35 3.07 -22.94
CA SER A 364 -22.54 4.32 -22.18
C SER A 364 -23.13 4.11 -20.78
N GLY A 365 -23.62 2.91 -20.48
CA GLY A 365 -24.32 2.60 -19.24
C GLY A 365 -23.39 2.65 -18.03
N ILE A 366 -23.88 3.28 -16.96
CA ILE A 366 -23.20 3.38 -15.68
C ILE A 366 -24.11 2.79 -14.60
N GLY A 367 -23.71 1.66 -14.03
CA GLY A 367 -24.44 1.00 -12.95
C GLY A 367 -23.69 1.07 -11.62
N THR A 368 -24.34 1.54 -10.58
CA THR A 368 -23.79 1.58 -9.21
C THR A 368 -24.68 0.84 -8.24
N LEU A 369 -24.10 -0.08 -7.47
CA LEU A 369 -24.71 -0.72 -6.31
C LEU A 369 -23.93 -0.33 -5.05
N ASN A 370 -24.61 0.32 -4.10
CA ASN A 370 -24.09 0.55 -2.76
C ASN A 370 -24.88 -0.30 -1.76
N LEU A 371 -24.21 -1.24 -1.11
CA LEU A 371 -24.78 -2.16 -0.13
C LEU A 371 -24.06 -2.01 1.20
N MET A 372 -24.82 -1.61 2.23
CA MET A 372 -24.28 -1.24 3.54
C MET A 372 -25.08 -1.86 4.67
N ASP A 373 -24.42 -2.04 5.82
CA ASP A 373 -24.97 -2.52 7.09
C ASP A 373 -25.23 -4.03 7.15
N ALA A 374 -24.91 -4.63 8.30
CA ALA A 374 -24.89 -6.08 8.48
C ALA A 374 -26.23 -6.80 8.29
N THR A 375 -27.35 -6.08 8.35
CA THR A 375 -28.69 -6.64 8.18
C THR A 375 -29.21 -6.53 6.73
N SER A 376 -28.50 -5.80 5.87
CA SER A 376 -28.89 -5.58 4.48
C SER A 376 -28.35 -6.69 3.57
N SER A 377 -29.15 -7.08 2.57
CA SER A 377 -28.75 -8.13 1.62
C SER A 377 -29.08 -7.80 0.17
N PHE A 378 -28.21 -8.26 -0.73
CA PHE A 378 -28.46 -8.32 -2.16
C PHE A 378 -28.33 -9.77 -2.60
N ASP A 379 -29.44 -10.39 -3.01
CA ASP A 379 -29.52 -11.79 -3.38
C ASP A 379 -29.81 -11.89 -4.88
N THR A 380 -28.87 -12.43 -5.66
CA THR A 380 -29.03 -12.66 -7.10
C THR A 380 -28.53 -14.03 -7.52
N VAL A 381 -29.01 -14.54 -8.68
CA VAL A 381 -28.46 -15.78 -9.23
C VAL A 381 -27.03 -15.55 -9.72
N GLY A 382 -26.76 -14.45 -10.42
CA GLY A 382 -25.42 -14.11 -10.87
C GLY A 382 -25.29 -12.60 -11.03
N ILE A 383 -24.06 -12.10 -11.01
CA ILE A 383 -23.80 -10.67 -11.16
C ILE A 383 -22.74 -10.45 -12.24
N ASN A 384 -22.98 -9.47 -13.11
CA ASN A 384 -22.02 -9.02 -14.11
C ASN A 384 -21.81 -7.51 -13.94
N VAL A 385 -20.63 -7.14 -13.47
CA VAL A 385 -20.24 -5.77 -13.13
C VAL A 385 -19.41 -5.21 -14.28
N GLY A 386 -19.95 -4.21 -14.98
CA GLY A 386 -19.32 -3.65 -16.17
C GLY A 386 -19.45 -4.59 -17.35
N ASN A 387 -20.67 -4.77 -17.86
CA ASN A 387 -20.93 -5.67 -18.99
C ASN A 387 -20.29 -5.14 -20.28
N PHE A 388 -20.85 -4.08 -20.87
CA PHE A 388 -20.21 -3.32 -21.96
C PHE A 388 -19.80 -1.91 -21.52
N GLY A 389 -20.43 -1.37 -20.47
CA GLY A 389 -20.17 -0.05 -19.88
C GLY A 389 -19.43 -0.15 -18.55
N SER A 390 -19.74 0.78 -17.64
CA SER A 390 -19.13 0.86 -16.31
C SER A 390 -20.05 0.29 -15.23
N GLY A 391 -19.55 -0.65 -14.43
CA GLY A 391 -20.25 -1.16 -13.25
C GLY A 391 -19.42 -0.96 -11.99
N ILE A 392 -20.04 -0.53 -10.91
CA ILE A 392 -19.42 -0.36 -9.60
C ILE A 392 -20.29 -1.03 -8.54
N VAL A 393 -19.69 -1.89 -7.73
CA VAL A 393 -20.33 -2.50 -6.56
C VAL A 393 -19.51 -2.16 -5.33
N ASN A 394 -20.13 -1.54 -4.33
CA ASN A 394 -19.55 -1.26 -3.03
C ASN A 394 -20.32 -2.03 -1.96
N VAL A 395 -19.62 -2.90 -1.23
CA VAL A 395 -20.16 -3.64 -0.08
C VAL A 395 -19.35 -3.28 1.16
N SER A 396 -20.04 -2.86 2.21
CA SER A 396 -19.40 -2.34 3.43
C SER A 396 -20.25 -2.58 4.68
N ASN A 397 -19.65 -2.32 5.85
CA ASN A 397 -20.26 -2.34 7.17
C ASN A 397 -20.98 -3.66 7.49
N GLY A 398 -20.38 -4.79 7.15
CA GLY A 398 -20.90 -6.13 7.42
C GLY A 398 -22.00 -6.64 6.46
N ALA A 399 -22.37 -5.88 5.42
CA ALA A 399 -23.44 -6.28 4.52
C ALA A 399 -23.13 -7.54 3.69
N THR A 400 -24.18 -8.22 3.18
CA THR A 400 -24.02 -9.49 2.45
C THR A 400 -24.52 -9.43 1.02
N LEU A 401 -23.62 -9.67 0.07
CA LEU A 401 -23.90 -9.90 -1.35
C LEU A 401 -23.87 -11.41 -1.65
N ASN A 402 -24.99 -11.98 -2.10
CA ASN A 402 -25.06 -13.36 -2.56
C ASN A 402 -25.24 -13.43 -4.07
N SER A 403 -24.34 -14.14 -4.77
CA SER A 403 -24.43 -14.40 -6.21
C SER A 403 -24.07 -15.85 -6.54
N THR A 404 -25.03 -16.74 -6.28
CA THR A 404 -24.83 -18.20 -6.18
C THR A 404 -24.47 -18.96 -7.46
N GLY A 405 -24.51 -18.28 -8.61
CA GLY A 405 -24.21 -18.81 -9.94
C GLY A 405 -22.84 -18.35 -10.42
N TYR A 406 -22.64 -17.05 -10.63
CA TYR A 406 -21.34 -16.51 -11.02
C TYR A 406 -21.18 -15.04 -10.64
N GLY A 407 -19.92 -14.60 -10.56
CA GLY A 407 -19.54 -13.19 -10.40
C GLY A 407 -18.56 -12.79 -11.50
N PHE A 408 -19.03 -11.99 -12.46
CA PHE A 408 -18.20 -11.49 -13.55
C PHE A 408 -17.90 -10.01 -13.36
N ILE A 409 -16.65 -9.61 -13.58
CA ILE A 409 -16.20 -8.22 -13.51
C ILE A 409 -15.48 -7.90 -14.82
N GLY A 410 -15.92 -6.87 -15.55
CA GLY A 410 -15.41 -6.56 -16.89
C GLY A 410 -15.85 -7.59 -17.95
N GLY A 411 -17.17 -7.74 -18.13
CA GLY A 411 -17.80 -8.84 -18.85
C GLY A 411 -17.48 -8.94 -20.35
N ASN A 412 -17.54 -7.82 -21.09
CA ASN A 412 -17.22 -7.71 -22.52
C ASN A 412 -16.02 -6.78 -22.77
N ALA A 413 -15.52 -6.73 -24.01
CA ALA A 413 -14.27 -6.05 -24.38
C ALA A 413 -14.17 -4.57 -23.98
N SER A 414 -15.27 -3.82 -23.94
CA SER A 414 -15.31 -2.42 -23.48
C SER A 414 -15.71 -2.27 -22.01
N GLY A 415 -16.16 -3.36 -21.38
CA GLY A 415 -16.68 -3.39 -20.03
C GLY A 415 -15.62 -3.08 -18.99
N LYS A 416 -16.00 -2.25 -18.01
CA LYS A 416 -15.17 -1.87 -16.86
C LYS A 416 -15.94 -2.15 -15.59
N GLY A 417 -15.50 -3.15 -14.82
CA GLY A 417 -16.12 -3.50 -13.56
C GLY A 417 -15.20 -3.22 -12.38
N ILE A 418 -15.74 -2.65 -11.31
CA ILE A 418 -15.04 -2.47 -10.04
C ILE A 418 -15.93 -3.02 -8.93
N VAL A 419 -15.37 -3.90 -8.09
CA VAL A 419 -16.04 -4.43 -6.90
C VAL A 419 -15.18 -4.16 -5.67
N ASN A 420 -15.74 -3.48 -4.67
CA ASN A 420 -15.10 -3.18 -3.41
C ASN A 420 -15.83 -3.90 -2.28
N ILE A 421 -15.13 -4.82 -1.59
CA ILE A 421 -15.63 -5.55 -0.42
C ILE A 421 -14.79 -5.11 0.79
N SER A 422 -15.42 -4.44 1.75
CA SER A 422 -14.71 -3.80 2.86
C SER A 422 -15.43 -3.97 4.20
N THR A 423 -14.78 -3.58 5.30
CA THR A 423 -15.42 -3.38 6.62
C THR A 423 -16.27 -4.58 7.04
N ASP A 424 -15.62 -5.74 7.12
CA ASP A 424 -16.21 -7.04 7.52
C ASP A 424 -17.40 -7.52 6.67
N SER A 425 -17.60 -6.98 5.46
CA SER A 425 -18.66 -7.42 4.55
C SER A 425 -18.33 -8.72 3.82
N LEU A 426 -19.37 -9.37 3.29
CA LEU A 426 -19.28 -10.67 2.63
C LEU A 426 -19.82 -10.61 1.21
N TRP A 427 -19.01 -11.03 0.25
CA TRP A 427 -19.49 -11.50 -1.06
C TRP A 427 -19.41 -13.01 -1.12
N ASN A 428 -20.57 -13.66 -1.11
CA ASN A 428 -20.70 -15.11 -1.14
C ASN A 428 -21.20 -15.60 -2.50
N LEU A 429 -20.32 -16.24 -3.26
CA LEU A 429 -20.67 -16.96 -4.48
C LEU A 429 -20.92 -18.44 -4.20
N LYS A 430 -20.51 -18.93 -3.01
CA LYS A 430 -20.53 -20.35 -2.66
C LYS A 430 -21.91 -20.80 -2.19
N THR A 431 -22.44 -21.88 -2.79
CA THR A 431 -23.57 -22.64 -2.22
C THR A 431 -23.13 -24.06 -1.89
N SER A 432 -23.79 -24.66 -0.90
CA SER A 432 -23.47 -26.00 -0.42
C SER A 432 -23.77 -27.14 -1.43
N SER A 433 -24.28 -26.86 -2.63
CA SER A 433 -24.93 -27.88 -3.47
C SER A 433 -24.54 -27.94 -4.96
N THR A 434 -23.71 -27.03 -5.50
CA THR A 434 -23.36 -27.04 -6.94
C THR A 434 -21.90 -26.71 -7.25
N ASN A 435 -21.40 -27.23 -8.37
CA ASN A 435 -20.03 -27.06 -8.85
C ASN A 435 -19.81 -25.79 -9.72
N ALA A 436 -20.83 -25.01 -10.05
CA ALA A 436 -20.74 -24.00 -11.12
C ALA A 436 -20.47 -22.56 -10.66
N GLN A 437 -19.77 -22.34 -9.53
CA GLN A 437 -19.64 -21.03 -8.86
C GLN A 437 -18.31 -20.33 -9.16
N LEU A 438 -18.24 -19.65 -10.31
CA LEU A 438 -17.01 -19.01 -10.80
C LEU A 438 -16.98 -17.51 -10.49
N LEU A 439 -15.84 -17.04 -9.97
CA LEU A 439 -15.48 -15.63 -9.92
C LEU A 439 -14.49 -15.33 -11.05
N GLN A 440 -14.84 -14.39 -11.94
CA GLN A 440 -13.99 -14.01 -13.06
C GLN A 440 -13.77 -12.49 -13.05
N VAL A 441 -12.50 -12.09 -12.94
CA VAL A 441 -12.06 -10.70 -12.84
C VAL A 441 -11.31 -10.34 -14.12
N GLY A 442 -11.90 -9.48 -14.95
CA GLY A 442 -11.44 -9.24 -16.32
C GLY A 442 -11.81 -10.40 -17.24
N VAL A 443 -13.09 -10.50 -17.63
CA VAL A 443 -13.54 -11.59 -18.52
C VAL A 443 -13.05 -11.35 -19.94
N LEU A 444 -13.56 -10.33 -20.61
CA LEU A 444 -13.10 -9.84 -21.93
C LEU A 444 -12.60 -8.39 -21.83
N GLY A 445 -13.04 -7.64 -20.81
CA GLY A 445 -12.71 -6.24 -20.57
C GLY A 445 -11.73 -6.05 -19.43
N THR A 446 -11.95 -5.01 -18.63
CA THR A 446 -11.15 -4.69 -17.42
C THR A 446 -11.98 -4.94 -16.17
N GLY A 447 -11.47 -5.76 -15.25
CA GLY A 447 -12.10 -5.98 -13.95
C GLY A 447 -11.15 -5.72 -12.79
N GLU A 448 -11.68 -5.12 -11.74
CA GLU A 448 -10.97 -4.83 -10.50
C GLU A 448 -11.77 -5.36 -9.30
N LEU A 449 -11.11 -6.09 -8.41
CA LEU A 449 -11.68 -6.57 -7.15
C LEU A 449 -10.78 -6.16 -5.99
N ASN A 450 -11.30 -5.29 -5.13
CA ASN A 450 -10.63 -4.84 -3.92
C ASN A 450 -11.28 -5.47 -2.68
N ILE A 451 -10.50 -6.24 -1.93
CA ILE A 451 -10.89 -6.85 -0.67
C ILE A 451 -10.05 -6.21 0.43
N THR A 452 -10.67 -5.36 1.24
CA THR A 452 -9.94 -4.53 2.21
C THR A 452 -10.57 -4.55 3.59
N THR A 453 -9.85 -4.15 4.63
CA THR A 453 -10.41 -3.88 5.98
C THR A 453 -11.37 -4.98 6.48
N GLY A 454 -10.93 -6.24 6.46
CA GLY A 454 -11.74 -7.38 6.92
C GLY A 454 -12.80 -7.91 5.93
N GLY A 455 -12.91 -7.35 4.73
CA GLY A 455 -13.81 -7.86 3.69
C GLY A 455 -13.52 -9.32 3.30
N ILE A 456 -14.57 -10.08 2.96
CA ILE A 456 -14.48 -11.51 2.65
C ILE A 456 -15.14 -11.81 1.30
N VAL A 457 -14.43 -12.50 0.41
CA VAL A 457 -14.98 -13.05 -0.83
C VAL A 457 -14.83 -14.57 -0.82
N LYS A 458 -15.92 -15.27 -1.10
CA LYS A 458 -15.95 -16.74 -1.18
C LYS A 458 -16.41 -17.21 -2.54
N ALA A 459 -15.53 -17.85 -3.29
CA ALA A 459 -15.80 -18.44 -4.59
C ALA A 459 -15.40 -19.92 -4.62
N ARG A 460 -15.88 -20.67 -5.63
CA ARG A 460 -15.35 -22.02 -5.88
C ARG A 460 -14.05 -21.92 -6.66
N ASP A 461 -14.05 -21.35 -7.85
CA ASP A 461 -12.80 -21.09 -8.58
C ASP A 461 -12.74 -19.61 -8.94
N THR A 462 -11.54 -19.05 -8.88
CA THR A 462 -11.27 -17.64 -9.21
C THR A 462 -10.33 -17.56 -10.40
N GLN A 463 -10.71 -16.79 -11.42
CA GLN A 463 -9.94 -16.58 -12.63
C GLN A 463 -9.74 -15.09 -12.89
N ILE A 464 -8.50 -14.68 -13.11
CA ILE A 464 -8.12 -13.31 -13.41
C ILE A 464 -7.62 -13.25 -14.86
N ALA A 465 -8.18 -12.32 -15.64
CA ALA A 465 -7.91 -12.10 -17.05
C ALA A 465 -8.14 -13.35 -17.92
N LEU A 466 -9.41 -13.68 -18.14
CA LEU A 466 -9.84 -14.94 -18.78
C LEU A 466 -9.45 -15.03 -20.25
N ASN A 467 -9.60 -13.94 -21.02
CA ASN A 467 -9.43 -13.94 -22.48
C ASN A 467 -8.23 -13.10 -22.94
N ASP A 468 -7.81 -13.27 -24.19
CA ASP A 468 -6.79 -12.42 -24.82
C ASP A 468 -7.13 -10.93 -24.68
N LYS A 469 -6.13 -10.11 -24.34
CA LYS A 469 -6.22 -8.66 -24.08
C LYS A 469 -7.10 -8.23 -22.91
N SER A 470 -7.78 -9.15 -22.21
CA SER A 470 -8.48 -8.84 -20.97
C SER A 470 -7.50 -8.46 -19.86
N LYS A 471 -7.96 -7.64 -18.92
CA LYS A 471 -7.18 -7.22 -17.76
C LYS A 471 -7.94 -7.46 -16.48
N GLY A 472 -7.32 -8.13 -15.52
CA GLY A 472 -7.90 -8.36 -14.20
C GLY A 472 -6.92 -7.98 -13.11
N ASP A 473 -7.41 -7.24 -12.12
CA ASP A 473 -6.63 -6.86 -10.93
C ASP A 473 -7.42 -7.26 -9.68
N VAL A 474 -6.76 -8.01 -8.79
CA VAL A 474 -7.31 -8.41 -7.50
C VAL A 474 -6.34 -7.98 -6.41
N ARG A 475 -6.86 -7.22 -5.44
CA ARG A 475 -6.11 -6.79 -4.26
C ARG A 475 -6.77 -7.34 -3.00
N VAL A 476 -5.99 -8.07 -2.18
CA VAL A 476 -6.40 -8.50 -0.83
C VAL A 476 -5.49 -7.82 0.18
N ASP A 477 -6.05 -6.87 0.93
CA ASP A 477 -5.28 -5.91 1.70
C ASP A 477 -5.82 -5.68 3.12
N GLY A 478 -4.97 -5.87 4.11
CA GLY A 478 -5.31 -5.64 5.51
C GLY A 478 -5.66 -6.91 6.27
N GLN A 479 -5.51 -6.83 7.59
CA GLN A 479 -5.83 -7.90 8.51
C GLN A 479 -7.27 -8.41 8.32
N ASN A 480 -7.45 -9.73 8.32
CA ASN A 480 -8.72 -10.44 8.14
C ASN A 480 -9.38 -10.29 6.77
N SER A 481 -8.80 -9.54 5.83
CA SER A 481 -9.26 -9.55 4.45
C SER A 481 -8.95 -10.90 3.80
N LEU A 482 -9.96 -11.50 3.19
CA LEU A 482 -9.90 -12.90 2.75
C LEU A 482 -10.49 -13.08 1.35
N LEU A 483 -9.70 -13.71 0.48
CA LEU A 483 -10.20 -14.37 -0.71
C LEU A 483 -10.14 -15.88 -0.50
N GLU A 484 -11.29 -16.54 -0.41
CA GLU A 484 -11.41 -18.00 -0.34
C GLU A 484 -11.79 -18.57 -1.70
N THR A 485 -10.99 -19.51 -2.20
CA THR A 485 -11.20 -20.20 -3.48
C THR A 485 -10.70 -21.64 -3.41
N PHE A 486 -11.10 -22.49 -4.33
CA PHE A 486 -10.59 -23.86 -4.51
C PHE A 486 -9.38 -23.86 -5.44
N ASN A 487 -9.51 -23.31 -6.66
CA ASN A 487 -8.37 -22.99 -7.53
C ASN A 487 -8.25 -21.48 -7.77
N MET A 488 -7.02 -21.02 -8.01
CA MET A 488 -6.73 -19.65 -8.40
C MET A 488 -5.96 -19.62 -9.72
N TYR A 489 -6.48 -18.91 -10.72
CA TYR A 489 -5.82 -18.73 -12.02
C TYR A 489 -5.55 -17.25 -12.24
N VAL A 490 -4.28 -16.85 -12.30
CA VAL A 490 -3.87 -15.46 -12.51
C VAL A 490 -3.27 -15.33 -13.91
N GLY A 491 -3.89 -14.51 -14.76
CA GLY A 491 -3.51 -14.42 -16.17
C GLY A 491 -3.85 -15.71 -16.91
N THR A 492 -5.15 -15.97 -17.13
CA THR A 492 -5.57 -17.21 -17.81
C THR A 492 -5.23 -17.17 -19.30
N SER A 493 -5.64 -16.10 -20.00
CA SER A 493 -5.23 -15.82 -21.39
C SER A 493 -4.92 -14.34 -21.63
N GLY A 494 -5.20 -13.47 -20.65
CA GLY A 494 -4.88 -12.04 -20.67
C GLY A 494 -3.82 -11.64 -19.64
N THR A 495 -3.86 -10.39 -19.19
CA THR A 495 -2.96 -9.86 -18.15
C THR A 495 -3.67 -9.81 -16.80
N GLY A 496 -3.32 -10.72 -15.89
CA GLY A 496 -3.89 -10.80 -14.56
C GLY A 496 -2.89 -10.46 -13.46
N THR A 497 -3.34 -9.77 -12.42
CA THR A 497 -2.54 -9.47 -11.23
C THR A 497 -3.33 -9.82 -9.96
N LEU A 498 -2.67 -10.51 -9.03
CA LEU A 498 -3.12 -10.71 -7.65
C LEU A 498 -2.09 -10.10 -6.71
N THR A 499 -2.51 -9.19 -5.84
CA THR A 499 -1.65 -8.55 -4.85
C THR A 499 -2.14 -8.83 -3.43
N LEU A 500 -1.27 -9.39 -2.60
CA LEU A 500 -1.54 -9.72 -1.20
C LEU A 500 -0.66 -8.83 -0.29
N THR A 501 -1.27 -7.92 0.46
CA THR A 501 -0.55 -6.94 1.32
C THR A 501 -1.16 -6.81 2.70
N ASN A 502 -0.36 -6.29 3.64
CA ASN A 502 -0.79 -5.90 4.99
C ASN A 502 -1.58 -7.00 5.72
N SER A 503 -1.11 -8.25 5.66
CA SER A 503 -1.77 -9.44 6.23
C SER A 503 -3.09 -9.87 5.55
N GLY A 504 -3.38 -9.40 4.34
CA GLY A 504 -4.45 -9.94 3.49
C GLY A 504 -4.17 -11.38 3.07
N THR A 505 -5.20 -12.23 3.05
CA THR A 505 -5.04 -13.69 2.88
C THR A 505 -5.74 -14.21 1.63
N LEU A 506 -5.01 -14.96 0.79
CA LEU A 506 -5.58 -15.91 -0.16
C LEU A 506 -5.65 -17.29 0.50
N ASN A 507 -6.86 -17.83 0.69
CA ASN A 507 -7.05 -19.20 1.15
C ASN A 507 -7.48 -20.10 -0.02
N VAL A 508 -6.66 -21.13 -0.30
CA VAL A 508 -6.90 -22.10 -1.37
C VAL A 508 -7.33 -23.43 -0.74
N GLU A 509 -8.61 -23.81 -0.85
CA GLU A 509 -9.21 -24.99 -0.20
C GLU A 509 -8.76 -26.34 -0.81
N GLY A 510 -7.45 -26.58 -0.88
CA GLY A 510 -6.86 -27.84 -1.34
C GLY A 510 -6.66 -27.96 -2.85
N GLY A 511 -6.90 -26.90 -3.62
CA GLY A 511 -6.47 -26.79 -5.01
C GLY A 511 -5.13 -26.04 -5.16
N GLU A 512 -4.91 -25.47 -6.34
CA GLU A 512 -3.61 -24.95 -6.77
C GLU A 512 -3.72 -23.48 -7.24
N VAL A 513 -2.58 -22.79 -7.27
CA VAL A 513 -2.44 -21.46 -7.87
C VAL A 513 -1.70 -21.59 -9.21
N TYR A 514 -2.26 -21.07 -10.28
CA TYR A 514 -1.64 -21.06 -11.61
C TYR A 514 -1.36 -19.64 -12.06
N LEU A 515 -0.16 -19.38 -12.59
CA LEU A 515 0.27 -18.07 -13.08
C LEU A 515 0.63 -18.17 -14.57
N GLY A 516 0.07 -17.29 -15.40
CA GLY A 516 0.36 -17.28 -16.84
C GLY A 516 -0.09 -18.58 -17.53
N VAL A 517 -1.38 -18.90 -17.47
CA VAL A 517 -1.86 -20.27 -17.75
C VAL A 517 -1.63 -20.70 -19.22
N PHE A 518 -1.99 -19.86 -20.18
CA PHE A 518 -1.88 -20.15 -21.62
C PHE A 518 -1.14 -19.03 -22.35
N GLU A 519 -0.22 -19.34 -23.27
CA GLU A 519 0.36 -18.32 -24.17
C GLU A 519 -0.74 -17.52 -24.90
N PRO A 520 -0.67 -16.17 -24.98
CA PRO A 520 0.41 -15.27 -24.52
C PRO A 520 0.11 -14.57 -23.17
N ALA A 521 -0.58 -15.24 -22.24
CA ALA A 521 -1.00 -14.64 -20.96
C ALA A 521 0.19 -14.13 -20.13
N VAL A 522 -0.11 -13.16 -19.26
CA VAL A 522 0.80 -12.71 -18.21
C VAL A 522 0.06 -12.79 -16.88
N GLY A 523 0.59 -13.57 -15.93
CA GLY A 523 0.00 -13.76 -14.62
C GLY A 523 0.96 -13.37 -13.51
N THR A 524 0.65 -12.30 -12.77
CA THR A 524 1.50 -11.79 -11.70
C THR A 524 0.89 -11.99 -10.32
N LEU A 525 1.62 -12.62 -9.41
CA LEU A 525 1.29 -12.73 -8.00
C LEU A 525 2.31 -11.96 -7.17
N ASN A 526 1.85 -10.98 -6.39
CA ASN A 526 2.69 -10.17 -5.51
C ASN A 526 2.44 -10.51 -4.03
N ILE A 527 3.51 -10.82 -3.31
CA ILE A 527 3.54 -10.82 -1.84
C ILE A 527 4.21 -9.52 -1.39
N GLY A 528 3.42 -8.64 -0.77
CA GLY A 528 3.82 -7.25 -0.55
C GLY A 528 3.54 -6.41 -1.79
N ALA A 529 4.44 -5.48 -2.12
CA ALA A 529 4.27 -4.57 -3.24
C ALA A 529 4.54 -5.24 -4.60
N ALA A 530 4.20 -4.55 -5.69
CA ALA A 530 4.55 -4.99 -7.04
C ALA A 530 6.06 -4.82 -7.30
N HIS A 531 6.58 -5.50 -8.33
CA HIS A 531 7.98 -5.37 -8.74
C HIS A 531 8.32 -3.90 -9.08
N GLY A 532 9.43 -3.40 -8.53
CA GLY A 532 9.91 -2.02 -8.76
C GLY A 532 9.22 -0.93 -7.91
N GLU A 533 8.20 -1.27 -7.12
CA GLU A 533 7.57 -0.37 -6.16
C GLU A 533 8.23 -0.47 -4.77
N ALA A 534 7.94 0.48 -3.88
CA ALA A 534 8.42 0.40 -2.50
C ALA A 534 7.78 -0.78 -1.75
N ALA A 535 8.59 -1.55 -1.02
CA ALA A 535 8.14 -2.71 -0.27
C ALA A 535 6.98 -2.39 0.68
N ALA A 536 6.01 -3.31 0.77
CA ALA A 536 4.85 -3.23 1.67
C ALA A 536 4.81 -4.45 2.60
N ASP A 537 4.02 -4.40 3.68
CA ASP A 537 3.85 -5.58 4.54
C ASP A 537 3.25 -6.74 3.73
N ALA A 538 3.78 -7.95 3.95
CA ALA A 538 3.36 -9.15 3.23
C ALA A 538 1.88 -9.50 3.50
N GLY A 539 1.19 -10.01 2.48
CA GLY A 539 0.01 -10.86 2.65
C GLY A 539 0.39 -12.34 2.67
N TYR A 540 -0.61 -13.23 2.75
CA TYR A 540 -0.39 -14.66 2.96
C TYR A 540 -1.17 -15.53 1.98
N ILE A 541 -0.59 -16.67 1.62
CA ILE A 541 -1.27 -17.76 0.92
C ILE A 541 -1.39 -18.92 1.90
N THR A 542 -2.59 -19.43 2.14
CA THR A 542 -2.84 -20.55 3.04
C THR A 542 -3.45 -21.74 2.30
N ASN A 543 -3.11 -22.94 2.73
CA ASN A 543 -3.65 -24.22 2.25
C ASN A 543 -3.39 -24.57 0.76
N ALA A 544 -2.71 -23.70 0.00
CA ALA A 544 -2.21 -24.03 -1.33
C ALA A 544 -1.08 -25.06 -1.24
N THR A 545 -1.14 -26.10 -2.06
CA THR A 545 -0.08 -27.12 -2.14
C THR A 545 1.06 -26.70 -3.07
N LYS A 546 0.74 -25.94 -4.12
CA LYS A 546 1.72 -25.45 -5.10
C LYS A 546 1.26 -24.17 -5.82
N VAL A 547 2.25 -23.44 -6.34
CA VAL A 547 2.14 -22.39 -7.36
C VAL A 547 2.77 -22.93 -8.66
N GLU A 548 2.00 -22.98 -9.73
CA GLU A 548 2.42 -23.53 -11.02
C GLU A 548 2.51 -22.42 -12.10
N PHE A 549 3.67 -22.28 -12.73
CA PHE A 549 3.82 -21.50 -13.95
C PHE A 549 3.24 -22.29 -15.13
N GLY A 550 2.28 -21.68 -15.83
CA GLY A 550 1.65 -22.23 -17.03
C GLY A 550 2.53 -22.06 -18.27
N SER A 551 1.93 -22.06 -19.47
CA SER A 551 2.70 -21.85 -20.70
C SER A 551 2.89 -20.39 -21.09
N GLY A 552 2.15 -19.46 -20.48
CA GLY A 552 2.38 -18.02 -20.62
C GLY A 552 3.31 -17.48 -19.52
N GLU A 553 3.59 -16.17 -19.54
CA GLU A 553 4.52 -15.55 -18.59
C GLU A 553 3.94 -15.50 -17.16
N GLY A 554 4.35 -16.46 -16.33
CA GLY A 554 4.05 -16.47 -14.90
C GLY A 554 5.10 -15.67 -14.10
N VAL A 555 4.66 -14.76 -13.23
CA VAL A 555 5.55 -13.91 -12.41
C VAL A 555 5.13 -13.99 -10.94
N PHE A 556 6.03 -14.43 -10.08
CA PHE A 556 5.84 -14.48 -8.64
C PHE A 556 6.82 -13.53 -7.94
N VAL A 557 6.31 -12.46 -7.34
CA VAL A 557 7.09 -11.37 -6.76
C VAL A 557 7.02 -11.42 -5.23
N PHE A 558 8.18 -11.33 -4.61
CA PHE A 558 8.37 -11.07 -3.19
C PHE A 558 8.98 -9.68 -3.04
N ASN A 559 8.18 -8.71 -2.59
CA ASN A 559 8.62 -7.34 -2.34
C ASN A 559 8.00 -6.86 -1.03
N HIS A 560 8.53 -7.38 0.08
CA HIS A 560 7.92 -7.21 1.38
C HIS A 560 8.88 -6.74 2.47
N THR A 561 8.33 -6.18 3.54
CA THR A 561 9.08 -5.59 4.67
C THR A 561 9.54 -6.59 5.74
N ASN A 562 9.17 -7.88 5.64
CA ASN A 562 9.60 -8.89 6.62
C ASN A 562 11.10 -9.13 6.51
N ASN A 563 11.86 -8.65 7.49
CA ASN A 563 13.32 -8.84 7.61
C ASN A 563 13.69 -9.58 8.91
N SER A 564 12.76 -10.36 9.47
CA SER A 564 13.03 -11.17 10.66
C SER A 564 14.01 -12.30 10.36
N ASP A 565 14.70 -12.80 11.38
CA ASP A 565 15.62 -13.95 11.25
C ASP A 565 14.93 -15.21 10.69
N ALA A 566 13.63 -15.38 10.97
CA ALA A 566 12.86 -16.48 10.40
C ALA A 566 12.52 -16.24 8.93
N GLY A 567 12.24 -15.00 8.52
CA GLY A 567 11.81 -14.65 7.17
C GLY A 567 10.36 -15.04 6.83
N TYR A 568 9.90 -14.68 5.64
CA TYR A 568 8.60 -15.09 5.09
C TYR A 568 8.69 -16.52 4.56
N GLN A 569 7.91 -17.43 5.14
CA GLN A 569 7.97 -18.85 4.81
C GLN A 569 7.18 -19.17 3.53
N VAL A 570 7.85 -19.85 2.59
CA VAL A 570 7.26 -20.37 1.37
C VAL A 570 7.33 -21.90 1.43
N ASP A 571 6.27 -22.49 1.99
CA ASP A 571 6.17 -23.94 2.22
C ASP A 571 5.57 -24.70 1.03
N MET A 572 4.83 -24.01 0.17
CA MET A 572 4.24 -24.58 -1.04
C MET A 572 5.30 -24.78 -2.13
N LEU A 573 5.09 -25.77 -3.01
CA LEU A 573 5.95 -26.00 -4.16
C LEU A 573 5.78 -24.90 -5.22
N ILE A 574 6.87 -24.50 -5.86
CA ILE A 574 6.86 -23.71 -7.08
C ILE A 574 7.28 -24.63 -8.24
N THR A 575 6.42 -24.76 -9.25
CA THR A 575 6.59 -25.71 -10.37
C THR A 575 6.30 -25.07 -11.72
N GLY A 576 6.64 -25.75 -12.81
CA GLY A 576 6.31 -25.34 -14.19
C GLY A 576 7.54 -25.31 -15.09
N ASP A 577 7.43 -25.85 -16.30
CA ASP A 577 8.56 -25.97 -17.24
C ASP A 577 8.65 -24.78 -18.22
N ASP A 578 8.14 -23.62 -17.84
CA ASP A 578 8.16 -22.42 -18.67
C ASP A 578 9.44 -21.59 -18.50
N LYS A 579 10.19 -21.44 -19.60
CA LYS A 579 11.39 -20.61 -19.69
C LYS A 579 11.12 -19.12 -19.39
N ASP A 580 9.87 -18.66 -19.56
CA ASP A 580 9.48 -17.27 -19.35
C ASP A 580 8.94 -17.02 -17.93
N GLY A 581 8.74 -18.08 -17.13
CA GLY A 581 8.40 -18.02 -15.72
C GLY A 581 9.46 -17.31 -14.88
N LYS A 582 9.03 -16.47 -13.94
CA LYS A 582 9.93 -15.63 -13.11
C LYS A 582 9.54 -15.67 -11.65
N VAL A 583 10.51 -15.97 -10.81
CA VAL A 583 10.49 -15.64 -9.37
C VAL A 583 11.35 -14.39 -9.18
N ILE A 584 10.78 -13.35 -8.58
CA ILE A 584 11.46 -12.07 -8.35
C ILE A 584 11.48 -11.78 -6.86
N HIS A 585 12.66 -11.56 -6.31
CA HIS A 585 12.87 -11.16 -4.92
C HIS A 585 13.48 -9.75 -4.90
N ASP A 586 12.64 -8.77 -4.57
CA ASP A 586 12.98 -7.34 -4.59
C ASP A 586 13.27 -6.76 -3.21
N ALA A 587 12.77 -7.35 -2.13
CA ALA A 587 13.00 -6.86 -0.76
C ALA A 587 12.58 -7.89 0.28
N GLY A 588 13.09 -7.75 1.50
CA GLY A 588 12.76 -8.58 2.65
C GLY A 588 13.65 -9.81 2.78
N HIS A 589 13.27 -10.71 3.68
CA HIS A 589 13.85 -12.03 3.86
C HIS A 589 12.79 -13.09 3.53
N THR A 590 12.99 -13.84 2.46
CA THR A 590 12.08 -14.93 2.01
C THR A 590 12.78 -16.27 2.12
N VAL A 591 12.08 -17.30 2.63
CA VAL A 591 12.64 -18.63 2.84
C VAL A 591 11.88 -19.67 2.02
N PHE A 592 12.58 -20.36 1.12
CA PHE A 592 12.05 -21.48 0.34
C PHE A 592 12.28 -22.80 1.08
N ASN A 593 11.18 -23.38 1.58
CA ASN A 593 11.18 -24.61 2.38
C ASN A 593 10.84 -25.87 1.55
N ALA A 594 10.49 -25.72 0.27
CA ALA A 594 10.13 -26.83 -0.60
C ALA A 594 11.19 -27.08 -1.69
N GLY A 595 11.27 -28.34 -2.16
CA GLY A 595 12.09 -28.72 -3.30
C GLY A 595 11.43 -28.31 -4.62
N ASN A 596 11.50 -27.01 -4.94
CA ASN A 596 10.88 -26.43 -6.12
C ASN A 596 11.43 -27.03 -7.42
N THR A 597 10.61 -27.10 -8.47
CA THR A 597 10.96 -27.76 -9.74
C THR A 597 10.69 -26.90 -10.97
N TYR A 598 10.44 -25.60 -10.81
CA TYR A 598 10.21 -24.72 -11.94
C TYR A 598 11.48 -24.54 -12.79
N SER A 599 11.28 -24.31 -14.09
CA SER A 599 12.27 -23.73 -15.00
C SER A 599 11.90 -22.25 -15.24
N GLY A 600 12.81 -21.47 -15.83
CA GLY A 600 12.63 -20.02 -15.98
C GLY A 600 13.72 -19.24 -15.26
N LYS A 601 13.36 -18.18 -14.53
CA LYS A 601 14.32 -17.28 -13.87
C LYS A 601 14.04 -17.08 -12.39
N THR A 602 15.11 -16.97 -11.62
CA THR A 602 15.09 -16.47 -10.24
C THR A 602 15.94 -15.21 -10.16
N LEU A 603 15.31 -14.07 -9.89
CA LEU A 603 15.97 -12.77 -9.81
C LEU A 603 16.01 -12.33 -8.35
N VAL A 604 17.21 -12.21 -7.78
CA VAL A 604 17.44 -11.69 -6.42
C VAL A 604 18.00 -10.28 -6.56
N ASN A 605 17.13 -9.28 -6.55
CA ASN A 605 17.48 -7.89 -6.81
C ASN A 605 17.98 -7.16 -5.55
N ASP A 606 17.32 -7.40 -4.41
CA ASP A 606 17.68 -6.90 -3.09
C ASP A 606 17.22 -7.91 -2.02
N GLY A 607 17.51 -7.65 -0.75
CA GLY A 607 17.11 -8.47 0.39
C GLY A 607 17.83 -9.82 0.43
N LEU A 608 17.22 -10.76 1.15
CA LEU A 608 17.74 -12.09 1.43
C LEU A 608 16.77 -13.18 0.95
N LEU A 609 17.16 -13.96 -0.04
CA LEU A 609 16.47 -15.20 -0.41
C LEU A 609 17.22 -16.39 0.17
N THR A 610 16.58 -17.14 1.07
CA THR A 610 17.15 -18.33 1.71
C THR A 610 16.56 -19.60 1.14
N ILE A 611 17.43 -20.54 0.77
CA ILE A 611 17.07 -21.88 0.32
C ILE A 611 17.31 -22.85 1.47
N ALA A 612 16.22 -23.28 2.13
CA ALA A 612 16.27 -24.14 3.31
C ALA A 612 16.08 -25.62 2.98
N SER A 613 15.35 -25.95 1.91
CA SER A 613 15.14 -27.34 1.48
C SER A 613 16.17 -27.79 0.45
N HIS A 614 16.80 -28.93 0.74
CA HIS A 614 17.73 -29.64 -0.15
C HIS A 614 17.37 -31.13 -0.21
N THR A 615 17.28 -31.69 -1.42
CA THR A 615 17.22 -33.15 -1.62
C THR A 615 18.61 -33.67 -1.98
N ALA A 616 18.87 -34.95 -1.71
CA ALA A 616 20.15 -35.59 -2.03
C ALA A 616 20.44 -35.67 -3.54
N ASP A 617 19.44 -35.41 -4.38
CA ASP A 617 19.51 -35.55 -5.84
C ASP A 617 19.91 -34.24 -6.55
N GLY A 618 20.32 -33.20 -5.81
CA GLY A 618 20.74 -31.92 -6.39
C GLY A 618 19.59 -31.03 -6.89
N VAL A 619 18.36 -31.29 -6.43
CA VAL A 619 17.25 -30.33 -6.61
C VAL A 619 17.48 -29.19 -5.64
N THR A 620 17.96 -28.08 -6.17
CA THR A 620 18.09 -26.81 -5.48
C THR A 620 16.67 -26.31 -5.22
N GLY A 621 16.36 -25.69 -4.08
CA GLY A 621 15.02 -25.11 -3.85
C GLY A 621 14.61 -24.02 -4.85
N MET A 622 15.31 -23.86 -5.99
CA MET A 622 15.03 -22.95 -7.11
C MET A 622 14.78 -23.71 -8.43
N GLY A 623 14.63 -25.04 -8.39
CA GLY A 623 14.42 -25.86 -9.57
C GLY A 623 15.57 -25.78 -10.58
N SER A 624 15.24 -25.75 -11.88
CA SER A 624 16.22 -25.63 -12.97
C SER A 624 16.36 -24.20 -13.51
N SER A 625 15.90 -23.21 -12.74
CA SER A 625 15.91 -21.80 -13.17
C SER A 625 17.31 -21.23 -13.39
N GLU A 626 17.42 -20.24 -14.29
CA GLU A 626 18.56 -19.33 -14.37
C GLU A 626 18.48 -18.35 -13.17
N VAL A 627 19.55 -18.27 -12.38
CA VAL A 627 19.60 -17.45 -11.17
C VAL A 627 20.47 -16.22 -11.44
N THR A 628 19.90 -15.03 -11.22
CA THR A 628 20.64 -13.76 -11.25
C THR A 628 20.59 -13.11 -9.88
N ILE A 629 21.75 -12.88 -9.28
CA ILE A 629 21.88 -12.15 -8.01
C ILE A 629 22.42 -10.76 -8.33
N ALA A 630 21.57 -9.74 -8.27
CA ALA A 630 22.02 -8.35 -8.43
C ALA A 630 22.64 -7.85 -7.13
N SER A 631 23.47 -6.81 -7.19
CA SER A 631 23.88 -6.06 -6.00
C SER A 631 22.77 -5.04 -5.69
N PRO A 632 22.25 -4.97 -4.44
CA PRO A 632 22.80 -5.55 -3.20
C PRO A 632 22.19 -6.90 -2.75
N GLY A 633 21.37 -7.55 -3.56
CA GLY A 633 20.73 -8.84 -3.26
C GLY A 633 21.66 -9.95 -2.74
N THR A 634 21.08 -10.83 -1.91
CA THR A 634 21.79 -11.96 -1.29
C THR A 634 20.99 -13.25 -1.45
N LEU A 635 21.63 -14.28 -2.02
CA LEU A 635 21.14 -15.66 -2.01
C LEU A 635 21.86 -16.44 -0.91
N ASP A 636 21.12 -17.15 -0.07
CA ASP A 636 21.65 -17.87 1.08
C ASP A 636 21.26 -19.35 0.99
N ILE A 637 22.26 -20.23 0.96
CA ILE A 637 22.09 -21.67 0.83
C ILE A 637 22.38 -22.28 2.20
N LEU A 638 21.32 -22.65 2.93
CA LEU A 638 21.41 -23.18 4.29
C LEU A 638 20.97 -24.64 4.33
N ALA A 639 21.87 -25.57 4.63
CA ALA A 639 21.53 -26.99 4.80
C ALA A 639 21.38 -27.34 6.29
N SER A 640 20.31 -26.88 6.94
CA SER A 640 20.20 -26.94 8.42
C SER A 640 19.47 -28.16 8.99
N THR A 641 18.76 -28.98 8.20
CA THR A 641 17.88 -30.02 8.79
C THR A 641 17.86 -31.39 8.12
N ASN A 642 18.47 -31.56 6.95
CA ASN A 642 18.43 -32.84 6.23
C ASN A 642 19.82 -33.47 6.27
N SER A 643 19.91 -34.76 6.58
CA SER A 643 21.15 -35.56 6.61
C SER A 643 21.89 -35.67 5.26
N ALA A 644 21.52 -34.85 4.27
CA ALA A 644 22.10 -34.77 2.94
C ALA A 644 23.44 -34.04 3.03
N GLY A 645 24.51 -34.83 3.06
CA GLY A 645 25.86 -34.36 3.34
C GLY A 645 26.40 -33.34 2.36
N ASP A 646 26.07 -33.37 1.08
CA ASP A 646 26.73 -32.48 0.10
C ASP A 646 25.71 -31.66 -0.67
N TYR A 647 26.11 -30.48 -1.14
CA TYR A 647 25.28 -29.61 -1.98
C TYR A 647 26.02 -29.22 -3.26
N THR A 648 25.40 -29.47 -4.40
CA THR A 648 25.90 -29.00 -5.70
C THR A 648 24.89 -28.05 -6.34
N LEU A 649 25.32 -26.83 -6.65
CA LEU A 649 24.52 -25.86 -7.40
C LEU A 649 24.47 -26.28 -8.88
N THR A 650 23.26 -26.52 -9.37
CA THR A 650 22.98 -26.96 -10.75
C THR A 650 22.44 -25.85 -11.66
N ASN A 651 22.12 -24.69 -11.08
CA ASN A 651 21.52 -23.56 -11.78
C ASN A 651 22.59 -22.72 -12.51
N ALA A 652 22.27 -22.25 -13.72
CA ALA A 652 23.03 -21.19 -14.36
C ALA A 652 23.04 -19.95 -13.47
N LEU A 653 24.22 -19.41 -13.15
CA LEU A 653 24.39 -18.35 -12.16
C LEU A 653 25.02 -17.10 -12.78
N LYS A 654 24.43 -15.94 -12.50
CA LYS A 654 24.84 -14.64 -13.03
C LYS A 654 24.73 -13.54 -11.98
N GLY A 655 25.33 -12.39 -12.28
CA GLY A 655 25.19 -11.17 -11.50
C GLY A 655 26.35 -10.90 -10.55
N ASP A 656 26.24 -9.77 -9.85
CA ASP A 656 27.30 -9.16 -9.03
C ASP A 656 26.98 -9.20 -7.52
N GLY A 657 25.90 -9.86 -7.11
CA GLY A 657 25.45 -9.93 -5.72
C GLY A 657 26.19 -10.96 -4.86
N LEU A 658 25.66 -11.24 -3.67
CA LEU A 658 26.26 -12.19 -2.72
C LEU A 658 25.56 -13.55 -2.76
N MET A 659 26.34 -14.62 -2.92
CA MET A 659 25.91 -15.98 -2.63
C MET A 659 26.59 -16.45 -1.34
N ARG A 660 25.81 -16.77 -0.31
CA ARG A 660 26.29 -17.36 0.93
C ARG A 660 25.97 -18.85 0.97
N VAL A 661 26.91 -19.63 1.47
CA VAL A 661 26.75 -21.08 1.65
C VAL A 661 27.16 -21.42 3.07
N GLN A 662 26.24 -22.05 3.79
CA GLN A 662 26.51 -22.65 5.09
C GLN A 662 25.87 -24.04 5.12
N LEU A 663 26.71 -25.08 5.11
CA LEU A 663 26.22 -26.46 5.16
C LEU A 663 26.10 -26.94 6.61
N SER A 664 25.64 -28.18 6.79
CA SER A 664 25.36 -28.74 8.12
C SER A 664 26.61 -28.95 8.99
N SER A 665 27.80 -29.07 8.38
CA SER A 665 29.09 -29.25 9.06
C SER A 665 30.27 -29.04 8.10
N SER A 666 31.46 -28.77 8.63
CA SER A 666 32.66 -28.47 7.85
C SER A 666 33.18 -29.61 6.95
N ASP A 667 32.71 -30.85 7.13
CA ASP A 667 33.06 -32.00 6.28
C ASP A 667 32.19 -32.12 5.01
N LYS A 668 31.21 -31.23 4.82
CA LYS A 668 30.21 -31.30 3.74
C LYS A 668 30.67 -30.59 2.49
N ILE A 669 30.49 -31.20 1.32
CA ILE A 669 31.01 -30.65 0.07
C ILE A 669 30.02 -29.66 -0.53
N PHE A 670 30.50 -28.45 -0.83
CA PHE A 670 29.85 -27.54 -1.76
C PHE A 670 30.49 -27.67 -3.15
N GLY A 671 29.69 -27.53 -4.21
CA GLY A 671 30.21 -27.51 -5.58
C GLY A 671 29.27 -26.86 -6.59
N PHE A 672 29.82 -26.56 -7.76
CA PHE A 672 29.13 -26.09 -8.94
C PHE A 672 29.16 -27.16 -10.02
N THR A 673 28.10 -27.25 -10.81
CA THR A 673 28.12 -28.04 -12.05
C THR A 673 28.50 -27.19 -13.26
N HIS A 674 28.80 -27.85 -14.38
CA HIS A 674 28.98 -27.21 -15.69
C HIS A 674 27.84 -26.25 -16.09
N ALA A 675 26.59 -26.54 -15.68
CA ALA A 675 25.44 -25.72 -16.01
C ALA A 675 25.48 -24.33 -15.36
N THR A 676 26.25 -24.16 -14.28
CA THR A 676 26.45 -22.87 -13.60
C THR A 676 27.02 -21.81 -14.53
N GLY A 677 27.88 -22.21 -15.48
CA GLY A 677 28.52 -21.29 -16.41
C GLY A 677 29.67 -20.49 -15.78
N THR A 678 30.00 -19.34 -16.36
CA THR A 678 31.14 -18.48 -15.97
C THR A 678 30.73 -17.02 -15.72
N GLU A 679 29.44 -16.72 -15.77
CA GLU A 679 28.93 -15.33 -15.81
C GLU A 679 28.74 -14.70 -14.42
N PHE A 680 28.82 -15.49 -13.34
CA PHE A 680 28.77 -14.95 -11.98
C PHE A 680 30.03 -14.14 -11.68
N ALA A 681 29.85 -12.90 -11.22
CA ALA A 681 30.93 -11.97 -10.91
C ALA A 681 30.84 -11.35 -9.51
N GLY A 682 29.88 -11.83 -8.71
CA GLY A 682 29.67 -11.44 -7.32
C GLY A 682 30.65 -12.10 -6.35
N VAL A 683 30.18 -12.36 -5.12
CA VAL A 683 30.96 -13.03 -4.07
C VAL A 683 30.32 -14.36 -3.71
N ALA A 684 31.11 -15.44 -3.73
CA ALA A 684 30.76 -16.74 -3.17
C ALA A 684 31.40 -16.87 -1.78
N GLN A 685 30.59 -16.66 -0.73
CA GLN A 685 31.01 -16.77 0.67
C GLN A 685 30.70 -18.18 1.18
N LEU A 686 31.74 -18.92 1.52
CA LEU A 686 31.62 -20.32 1.97
C LEU A 686 31.97 -20.43 3.45
N LYS A 687 31.08 -21.06 4.22
CA LYS A 687 31.23 -21.37 5.65
C LYS A 687 30.81 -22.82 5.89
N ASP A 688 31.32 -23.45 6.95
CA ASP A 688 30.93 -24.80 7.39
C ASP A 688 30.85 -25.78 6.19
N SER A 689 31.92 -25.86 5.39
CA SER A 689 31.93 -26.62 4.13
C SER A 689 33.34 -26.98 3.66
N THR A 690 33.45 -28.02 2.84
CA THR A 690 34.61 -28.30 2.00
C THR A 690 34.34 -27.86 0.55
N PHE A 691 35.37 -27.38 -0.11
CA PHE A 691 35.33 -26.95 -1.50
C PHE A 691 36.62 -27.36 -2.21
N THR A 692 36.54 -27.76 -3.46
CA THR A 692 37.73 -28.10 -4.28
C THR A 692 37.77 -27.18 -5.48
N LEU A 693 38.81 -26.37 -5.60
CA LEU A 693 39.07 -25.56 -6.79
C LEU A 693 39.61 -26.48 -7.90
N GLU A 694 38.69 -26.94 -8.74
CA GLU A 694 38.95 -27.67 -9.98
C GLU A 694 37.80 -27.51 -10.98
N ARG A 695 38.06 -27.71 -12.27
CA ARG A 695 37.04 -27.88 -13.32
C ARG A 695 35.90 -26.84 -13.26
N ASP A 696 34.66 -27.30 -13.04
CA ASP A 696 33.45 -26.47 -13.04
C ASP A 696 33.43 -25.48 -11.86
N ASN A 697 34.04 -25.82 -10.72
CA ASN A 697 34.16 -24.91 -9.57
C ASN A 697 35.02 -23.70 -9.91
N THR A 698 36.15 -23.93 -10.58
CA THR A 698 37.02 -22.85 -11.06
C THR A 698 36.33 -22.05 -12.15
N ALA A 699 35.66 -22.71 -13.10
CA ALA A 699 34.92 -22.05 -14.17
C ALA A 699 33.82 -21.10 -13.63
N ALA A 700 33.02 -21.56 -12.66
CA ALA A 700 31.97 -20.75 -12.04
C ALA A 700 32.49 -19.49 -11.35
N LEU A 701 33.74 -19.51 -10.88
CA LEU A 701 34.37 -18.41 -10.14
C LEU A 701 35.29 -17.54 -10.99
N THR A 702 35.35 -17.75 -12.32
CA THR A 702 36.26 -17.03 -13.25
C THR A 702 36.23 -15.51 -13.06
N HIS A 703 35.08 -14.93 -12.74
CA HIS A 703 34.91 -13.49 -12.52
C HIS A 703 34.48 -13.11 -11.10
N ALA A 704 34.34 -14.09 -10.20
CA ALA A 704 33.80 -13.92 -8.86
C ALA A 704 34.89 -13.95 -7.77
N MET A 705 34.58 -13.35 -6.63
CA MET A 705 35.39 -13.48 -5.42
C MET A 705 35.00 -14.74 -4.66
N LEU A 706 35.96 -15.63 -4.38
CA LEU A 706 35.80 -16.69 -3.40
C LEU A 706 36.18 -16.15 -2.02
N GLN A 707 35.24 -16.08 -1.10
CA GLN A 707 35.52 -15.75 0.30
C GLN A 707 35.44 -17.02 1.16
N SER A 708 36.56 -17.39 1.77
CA SER A 708 36.66 -18.56 2.65
C SER A 708 36.52 -18.12 4.11
N ASP A 709 35.33 -18.34 4.68
CA ASP A 709 35.03 -18.03 6.08
C ASP A 709 35.48 -19.15 7.02
N SER A 710 35.45 -18.88 8.33
CA SER A 710 35.68 -19.86 9.40
C SER A 710 35.00 -21.20 9.11
N GLU A 711 35.70 -22.31 9.36
CA GLU A 711 35.19 -23.68 9.14
C GLU A 711 34.93 -24.05 7.68
N ASN A 712 35.28 -23.19 6.71
CA ASN A 712 35.45 -23.61 5.32
C ASN A 712 36.85 -24.18 5.08
N THR A 713 36.94 -25.29 4.34
CA THR A 713 38.20 -25.85 3.85
C THR A 713 38.18 -25.89 2.32
N THR A 714 39.04 -25.10 1.68
CA THR A 714 39.20 -25.10 0.23
C THR A 714 40.50 -25.77 -0.18
N SER A 715 40.41 -26.86 -0.95
CA SER A 715 41.57 -27.54 -1.54
C SER A 715 41.82 -27.06 -2.97
N VAL A 716 43.09 -26.93 -3.35
CA VAL A 716 43.52 -26.48 -4.68
C VAL A 716 44.08 -27.67 -5.45
N ASN A 717 43.38 -28.11 -6.49
CA ASN A 717 43.83 -29.26 -7.29
C ASN A 717 44.94 -28.84 -8.28
N VAL A 718 45.68 -29.83 -8.80
CA VAL A 718 46.81 -29.65 -9.72
C VAL A 718 46.41 -28.80 -10.94
N GLY A 719 47.28 -27.86 -11.30
CA GLY A 719 47.09 -26.89 -12.38
C GLY A 719 46.75 -25.48 -11.90
N GLU A 720 46.65 -24.55 -12.85
CA GLU A 720 46.23 -23.17 -12.58
C GLU A 720 44.72 -23.11 -12.36
N GLN A 721 44.30 -22.58 -11.21
CA GLN A 721 42.90 -22.29 -10.89
C GLN A 721 42.66 -20.77 -11.04
N SER A 722 42.16 -20.33 -12.20
CA SER A 722 41.90 -18.91 -12.46
C SER A 722 40.49 -18.49 -12.00
N ILE A 723 40.42 -17.61 -11.00
CA ILE A 723 39.16 -17.04 -10.45
C ILE A 723 39.26 -15.52 -10.35
N GLY A 724 38.14 -14.81 -10.14
CA GLY A 724 38.14 -13.34 -10.09
C GLY A 724 38.91 -12.79 -8.88
N GLY A 725 38.65 -13.34 -7.70
CA GLY A 725 39.30 -12.93 -6.46
C GLY A 725 39.32 -14.03 -5.40
N LEU A 726 40.18 -13.87 -4.41
CA LEU A 726 40.23 -14.71 -3.21
C LEU A 726 40.31 -13.84 -1.96
N ALA A 727 39.42 -14.06 -0.99
CA ALA A 727 39.43 -13.38 0.30
C ALA A 727 39.43 -14.37 1.46
N MET A 728 40.32 -14.15 2.44
CA MET A 728 40.44 -14.98 3.63
C MET A 728 39.70 -14.36 4.81
N ASN A 729 38.86 -15.16 5.47
CA ASN A 729 38.06 -14.77 6.62
C ASN A 729 37.98 -15.87 7.69
N GLY A 730 39.12 -16.46 8.01
CA GLY A 730 39.28 -17.51 9.01
C GLY A 730 39.16 -18.94 8.46
N GLY A 731 38.95 -19.11 7.16
CA GLY A 731 38.92 -20.43 6.51
C GLY A 731 40.32 -21.03 6.29
N THR A 732 40.33 -22.23 5.71
CA THR A 732 41.52 -23.06 5.50
C THR A 732 41.76 -23.29 4.00
N LEU A 733 42.97 -23.02 3.50
CA LEU A 733 43.41 -23.38 2.15
C LEU A 733 44.37 -24.57 2.19
N ILE A 734 44.20 -25.54 1.29
CA ILE A 734 45.10 -26.70 1.19
C ILE A 734 45.75 -26.73 -0.19
N PHE A 735 47.07 -26.73 -0.22
CA PHE A 735 47.88 -26.92 -1.42
C PHE A 735 48.67 -28.22 -1.31
N ASP A 736 48.42 -29.17 -2.22
CA ASP A 736 49.21 -30.40 -2.33
C ASP A 736 50.52 -30.07 -3.05
N THR A 737 51.51 -29.59 -2.30
CA THR A 737 52.81 -29.15 -2.84
C THR A 737 53.92 -29.38 -1.82
N ASP A 738 54.96 -30.08 -2.27
CA ASP A 738 56.19 -30.30 -1.52
C ASP A 738 57.07 -29.02 -1.48
N ILE A 739 57.35 -28.49 -0.30
CA ILE A 739 58.38 -27.44 -0.13
C ILE A 739 59.74 -28.08 0.19
N PRO A 740 60.87 -27.60 -0.37
CA PRO A 740 61.15 -26.30 -1.00
C PRO A 740 61.47 -26.44 -2.50
N ALA A 741 61.22 -27.62 -3.09
CA ALA A 741 61.80 -28.00 -4.38
C ALA A 741 61.13 -27.26 -5.54
N ALA A 742 59.94 -26.73 -5.31
CA ALA A 742 59.13 -25.99 -6.26
C ALA A 742 59.29 -24.46 -6.08
N THR A 743 59.22 -23.70 -7.16
CA THR A 743 59.09 -22.22 -7.13
C THR A 743 57.64 -21.77 -7.30
N LEU A 744 56.75 -22.69 -7.66
CA LEU A 744 55.32 -22.52 -7.89
C LEU A 744 54.64 -23.83 -7.47
N ALA A 745 53.54 -23.76 -6.74
CA ALA A 745 52.79 -24.93 -6.33
C ALA A 745 52.25 -25.75 -7.52
N GLU A 746 52.14 -27.07 -7.37
CA GLU A 746 51.64 -27.95 -8.43
C GLU A 746 50.18 -27.63 -8.79
N GLY A 747 49.37 -27.30 -7.77
CA GLY A 747 48.10 -26.58 -7.90
C GLY A 747 48.27 -25.17 -7.35
N TYR A 748 47.92 -24.14 -8.12
CA TYR A 748 48.04 -22.74 -7.67
C TYR A 748 46.84 -21.91 -8.13
N ILE A 749 46.50 -20.85 -7.39
CA ILE A 749 45.36 -19.98 -7.72
C ILE A 749 45.87 -18.73 -8.46
N SER A 750 45.15 -18.28 -9.47
CA SER A 750 45.43 -17.07 -10.24
C SER A 750 44.23 -16.13 -10.13
N VAL A 751 44.41 -14.93 -9.58
CA VAL A 751 43.33 -13.97 -9.27
C VAL A 751 43.64 -12.54 -9.71
N ASP A 752 42.60 -11.73 -9.89
CA ASP A 752 42.79 -10.29 -10.03
C ASP A 752 43.05 -9.64 -8.65
N THR A 753 42.29 -10.05 -7.62
CA THR A 753 42.41 -9.50 -6.26
C THR A 753 42.56 -10.60 -5.21
N LEU A 754 43.60 -10.50 -4.39
CA LEU A 754 43.81 -11.32 -3.19
C LEU A 754 43.61 -10.43 -1.94
N VAL A 755 42.75 -10.86 -1.01
CA VAL A 755 42.51 -10.19 0.27
C VAL A 755 42.94 -11.10 1.41
N VAL A 756 44.04 -10.73 2.07
CA VAL A 756 44.64 -11.46 3.20
C VAL A 756 45.16 -10.44 4.20
N GLY A 757 44.96 -10.64 5.50
CA GLY A 757 45.40 -9.72 6.54
C GLY A 757 44.71 -8.35 6.58
N ALA A 758 43.65 -8.14 5.81
CA ALA A 758 42.82 -6.93 5.83
C ALA A 758 41.52 -7.15 6.60
N GLY A 759 40.95 -6.09 7.17
CA GLY A 759 39.66 -6.11 7.88
C GLY A 759 38.43 -5.97 6.97
N ASP A 760 38.61 -5.44 5.78
CA ASP A 760 37.54 -5.22 4.82
C ASP A 760 38.04 -5.14 3.37
N TYR A 761 37.10 -5.25 2.45
CA TYR A 761 37.34 -4.98 1.02
C TYR A 761 36.04 -4.59 0.32
N THR A 762 36.17 -3.89 -0.82
CA THR A 762 35.05 -3.58 -1.71
C THR A 762 35.13 -4.44 -2.96
N TRP A 763 34.04 -5.12 -3.31
CA TRP A 763 33.91 -5.88 -4.55
C TRP A 763 32.60 -5.51 -5.24
N LYS A 764 32.67 -5.16 -6.54
CA LYS A 764 31.52 -4.75 -7.36
C LYS A 764 30.60 -3.69 -6.70
N GLY A 765 31.18 -2.79 -5.91
CA GLY A 765 30.45 -1.72 -5.22
C GLY A 765 29.79 -2.10 -3.89
N ARG A 766 29.93 -3.35 -3.42
CA ARG A 766 29.53 -3.80 -2.08
C ARG A 766 30.75 -3.94 -1.18
N ASN A 767 30.63 -3.50 0.07
CA ASN A 767 31.67 -3.64 1.09
C ASN A 767 31.47 -4.96 1.86
N TYR A 768 32.57 -5.66 2.08
CA TYR A 768 32.63 -6.93 2.79
C TYR A 768 33.58 -6.79 3.97
N GLN A 769 33.20 -7.36 5.11
CA GLN A 769 34.02 -7.39 6.32
C GLN A 769 34.62 -8.78 6.46
N VAL A 770 35.92 -8.84 6.68
CA VAL A 770 36.68 -10.07 6.86
C VAL A 770 37.66 -9.89 8.01
N ASN A 771 38.08 -10.96 8.66
CA ASN A 771 39.13 -10.86 9.68
C ASN A 771 40.55 -10.90 9.07
N GLY A 772 40.67 -11.21 7.76
CA GLY A 772 41.95 -11.32 7.06
C GLY A 772 42.84 -12.49 7.52
N THR A 773 42.38 -13.30 8.46
CA THR A 773 43.12 -14.45 9.00
C THR A 773 42.69 -15.75 8.32
N GLY A 774 43.39 -16.83 8.62
CA GLY A 774 43.08 -18.16 8.10
C GLY A 774 44.31 -19.07 8.14
N ASP A 775 44.08 -20.33 7.80
CA ASP A 775 45.11 -21.35 7.77
C ASP A 775 45.47 -21.69 6.31
N VAL A 776 46.76 -21.95 6.05
CA VAL A 776 47.23 -22.51 4.78
C VAL A 776 48.04 -23.76 5.08
N LEU A 777 47.61 -24.89 4.52
CA LEU A 777 48.23 -26.20 4.70
C LEU A 777 49.03 -26.58 3.46
N ILE A 778 50.24 -27.08 3.69
CA ILE A 778 51.18 -27.58 2.67
C ILE A 778 51.91 -28.83 3.19
N ASP A 779 52.54 -29.60 2.30
CA ASP A 779 53.42 -30.70 2.73
C ASP A 779 54.80 -30.16 3.14
N VAL A 780 55.09 -30.20 4.44
CA VAL A 780 56.37 -29.79 5.03
C VAL A 780 57.17 -31.02 5.47
N PRO A 781 58.29 -31.35 4.80
CA PRO A 781 59.08 -32.54 5.15
C PRO A 781 59.62 -32.47 6.58
N LYS A 782 59.42 -33.54 7.38
CA LYS A 782 60.01 -33.71 8.73
C LYS A 782 61.09 -34.83 8.73
N PRO A 783 62.33 -34.58 9.18
CA PRO A 783 62.92 -33.29 9.54
C PRO A 783 63.24 -32.46 8.28
N TRP A 784 62.94 -31.15 8.33
CA TRP A 784 63.29 -30.23 7.25
C TRP A 784 64.81 -29.95 7.26
N ASN A 785 65.46 -29.97 6.08
CA ASN A 785 66.88 -29.66 5.95
C ASN A 785 67.06 -28.15 5.71
N ASP A 786 67.52 -27.46 6.76
CA ASP A 786 67.77 -26.01 6.80
C ASP A 786 68.82 -25.57 5.73
N PRO A 787 68.43 -24.80 4.69
CA PRO A 787 69.37 -24.24 3.71
C PRO A 787 70.28 -23.14 4.29
N MET A 788 69.93 -22.55 5.43
CA MET A 788 70.59 -21.45 6.12
C MET A 788 71.36 -21.88 7.37
N ALA A 789 71.52 -23.19 7.60
CA ALA A 789 72.07 -23.75 8.84
C ALA A 789 73.43 -23.23 9.28
N ASN A 790 74.19 -22.61 8.37
CA ASN A 790 75.58 -22.24 8.57
C ASN A 790 75.88 -20.73 8.55
N ASN A 791 74.91 -19.82 8.42
CA ASN A 791 75.25 -18.39 8.39
C ASN A 791 74.14 -17.45 8.90
N PRO A 792 74.03 -17.22 10.21
CA PRO A 792 73.24 -16.12 10.74
C PRO A 792 73.99 -14.82 10.45
N LEU A 793 73.74 -14.23 9.27
CA LEU A 793 74.26 -12.92 8.89
C LEU A 793 73.64 -11.84 9.80
N THR A 794 74.19 -11.71 11.00
CA THR A 794 73.87 -10.65 11.99
C THR A 794 74.25 -9.24 11.52
N THR A 795 74.60 -9.08 10.23
CA THR A 795 74.97 -7.82 9.59
C THR A 795 73.90 -7.28 8.63
N LEU A 796 72.85 -8.05 8.33
CA LEU A 796 71.72 -7.57 7.52
C LEU A 796 70.82 -6.66 8.36
N ASN A 797 70.10 -5.75 7.70
CA ASN A 797 69.09 -4.93 8.36
C ASN A 797 67.89 -5.81 8.74
N LEU A 798 67.24 -5.54 9.87
CA LEU A 798 66.16 -6.39 10.38
C LEU A 798 64.97 -6.56 9.42
N LEU A 799 64.64 -5.54 8.59
CA LEU A 799 63.60 -5.64 7.56
C LEU A 799 64.03 -6.56 6.40
N GLU A 800 65.33 -6.72 6.13
CA GLU A 800 65.83 -7.67 5.12
C GLU A 800 65.76 -9.12 5.61
N HIS A 801 65.62 -9.35 6.92
CA HIS A 801 65.36 -10.68 7.48
C HIS A 801 63.89 -11.09 7.29
N ASP A 802 63.00 -10.14 7.00
CA ASP A 802 61.59 -10.37 6.76
C ASP A 802 61.37 -11.09 5.43
N ASP A 803 62.09 -10.76 4.36
CA ASP A 803 61.78 -11.27 3.00
C ASP A 803 62.86 -12.18 2.39
N SER A 804 63.54 -13.01 3.19
CA SER A 804 64.64 -13.85 2.68
C SER A 804 64.19 -15.17 2.00
N HIS A 805 64.94 -15.56 0.96
CA HIS A 805 65.10 -16.87 0.26
C HIS A 805 64.03 -18.02 0.33
N VAL A 806 63.88 -18.67 -0.84
CA VAL A 806 62.93 -19.74 -1.25
C VAL A 806 61.46 -19.35 -1.11
N GLY A 807 60.84 -18.91 -2.21
CA GLY A 807 59.40 -18.65 -2.28
C GLY A 807 58.68 -19.63 -3.18
N VAL A 808 57.81 -20.47 -2.60
CA VAL A 808 56.83 -21.25 -3.39
C VAL A 808 55.59 -20.38 -3.54
N GLN A 809 55.29 -19.94 -4.77
CA GLN A 809 54.07 -19.18 -5.04
C GLN A 809 52.85 -20.11 -4.97
N LEU A 810 51.90 -19.79 -4.08
CA LEU A 810 50.64 -20.51 -3.89
C LEU A 810 49.49 -19.82 -4.63
N VAL A 811 49.47 -18.48 -4.57
CA VAL A 811 48.50 -17.62 -5.25
C VAL A 811 49.26 -16.58 -6.05
N LYS A 812 48.84 -16.35 -7.28
CA LYS A 812 49.27 -15.24 -8.14
C LYS A 812 48.14 -14.22 -8.20
N ALA A 813 48.43 -12.96 -7.93
CA ALA A 813 47.44 -11.88 -7.86
C ALA A 813 47.92 -10.65 -8.65
N GLN A 814 46.99 -9.88 -9.25
CA GLN A 814 47.32 -8.56 -9.79
C GLN A 814 47.32 -7.48 -8.71
N THR A 815 46.39 -7.60 -7.75
CA THR A 815 46.22 -6.71 -6.61
C THR A 815 46.21 -7.54 -5.33
N VAL A 816 47.00 -7.15 -4.34
CA VAL A 816 46.95 -7.72 -2.99
C VAL A 816 46.48 -6.64 -2.02
N ILE A 817 45.49 -6.97 -1.20
CA ILE A 817 44.97 -6.15 -0.12
C ILE A 817 45.35 -6.84 1.20
N GLY A 818 46.14 -6.14 2.02
CA GLY A 818 46.72 -6.63 3.28
C GLY A 818 47.98 -7.50 3.10
N SER A 819 48.25 -8.39 4.06
CA SER A 819 49.50 -9.18 4.15
C SER A 819 49.27 -10.66 4.45
N GLY A 820 50.06 -11.50 3.78
CA GLY A 820 50.10 -12.94 4.04
C GLY A 820 50.67 -13.30 5.42
N GLY A 821 51.40 -12.37 6.08
CA GLY A 821 51.95 -12.60 7.42
C GLY A 821 50.89 -12.79 8.51
N SER A 822 49.65 -12.37 8.25
CA SER A 822 48.50 -12.57 9.14
C SER A 822 47.86 -13.96 9.04
N LEU A 823 48.32 -14.80 8.11
CA LEU A 823 47.86 -16.18 7.93
C LEU A 823 48.78 -17.16 8.67
N THR A 824 48.23 -18.28 9.12
CA THR A 824 49.00 -19.33 9.81
C THR A 824 49.39 -20.42 8.82
N LEU A 825 50.68 -20.74 8.76
CA LEU A 825 51.18 -21.87 7.98
C LEU A 825 51.09 -23.15 8.81
N ARG A 826 50.43 -24.18 8.27
CA ARG A 826 50.28 -25.50 8.88
C ARG A 826 50.79 -26.60 7.97
N ASP A 827 51.14 -27.75 8.53
CA ASP A 827 51.38 -28.96 7.76
C ASP A 827 50.06 -29.65 7.35
N LEU A 828 50.12 -30.65 6.47
CA LEU A 828 48.93 -31.41 6.04
C LEU A 828 48.23 -32.20 7.16
N GLN A 829 48.81 -32.28 8.37
CA GLN A 829 48.16 -32.85 9.55
C GLN A 829 47.40 -31.78 10.36
N GLY A 830 47.55 -30.50 10.00
CA GLY A 830 46.94 -29.35 10.68
C GLY A 830 47.79 -28.78 11.82
N ASP A 831 48.99 -29.30 12.06
CA ASP A 831 49.89 -28.75 13.07
C ASP A 831 50.55 -27.46 12.53
N GLU A 832 50.71 -26.44 13.38
CA GLU A 832 51.42 -25.22 12.98
C GLU A 832 52.88 -25.53 12.64
N VAL A 833 53.38 -24.92 11.58
CA VAL A 833 54.80 -25.02 11.22
C VAL A 833 55.62 -24.19 12.20
N GLU A 834 56.24 -24.88 13.15
CA GLU A 834 57.10 -24.30 14.19
C GLU A 834 58.30 -23.54 13.62
N ALA A 835 58.82 -22.59 14.41
CA ALA A 835 60.08 -21.95 14.08
C ALA A 835 61.23 -22.98 14.12
N ASP A 836 62.15 -22.87 13.16
CA ASP A 836 63.35 -23.69 13.11
C ASP A 836 64.37 -23.21 14.15
N LYS A 837 64.58 -21.89 14.26
CA LYS A 837 65.59 -21.28 15.14
C LYS A 837 65.14 -19.99 15.79
N THR A 838 65.59 -19.76 17.02
CA THR A 838 65.49 -18.47 17.71
C THR A 838 66.87 -17.81 17.81
N LEU A 839 66.98 -16.54 17.44
CA LEU A 839 68.23 -15.77 17.47
C LEU A 839 68.07 -14.46 18.25
N HIS A 840 69.08 -14.11 19.05
CA HIS A 840 69.15 -12.81 19.70
C HIS A 840 69.25 -11.66 18.68
N ILE A 841 68.36 -10.68 18.79
CA ILE A 841 68.41 -9.44 18.01
C ILE A 841 69.07 -8.36 18.86
N ALA A 842 70.27 -7.94 18.47
CA ALA A 842 71.04 -6.92 19.16
C ALA A 842 71.13 -5.62 18.36
N GLN A 843 70.81 -4.49 18.98
CA GLN A 843 70.97 -3.15 18.41
C GLN A 843 71.96 -2.35 19.26
N ASN A 844 72.97 -1.77 18.62
CA ASN A 844 74.08 -1.07 19.28
C ASN A 844 74.75 -1.90 20.40
N GLY A 845 74.85 -3.22 20.20
CA GLY A 845 75.48 -4.15 21.15
C GLY A 845 74.61 -4.58 22.33
N THR A 846 73.35 -4.15 22.42
CA THR A 846 72.38 -4.59 23.44
C THR A 846 71.35 -5.53 22.82
N VAL A 847 71.09 -6.69 23.43
CA VAL A 847 70.02 -7.61 22.99
C VAL A 847 68.67 -7.00 23.37
N VAL A 848 67.88 -6.64 22.35
CA VAL A 848 66.60 -5.94 22.51
C VAL A 848 65.38 -6.83 22.25
N ALA A 849 65.55 -7.94 21.54
CA ALA A 849 64.49 -8.89 21.20
C ALA A 849 65.04 -10.29 20.89
N GLU A 850 64.16 -11.30 20.85
CA GLU A 850 64.41 -12.61 20.21
C GLU A 850 63.68 -12.66 18.86
N GLY A 851 64.35 -13.15 17.81
CA GLY A 851 63.75 -13.37 16.49
C GLY A 851 63.62 -14.86 16.18
N ASP A 852 62.42 -15.31 15.88
CA ASP A 852 62.11 -16.67 15.47
C ASP A 852 62.15 -16.79 13.95
N TYR A 853 62.92 -17.73 13.42
CA TYR A 853 63.14 -17.96 11.99
C TYR A 853 62.58 -19.31 11.56
N GLY A 854 61.89 -19.33 10.42
CA GLY A 854 61.28 -20.55 9.87
C GLY A 854 60.50 -20.27 8.59
N PHE A 855 59.76 -21.29 8.11
CA PHE A 855 58.81 -21.07 7.02
C PHE A 855 57.61 -20.26 7.49
N ARG A 856 57.19 -19.30 6.66
CA ARG A 856 56.00 -18.49 6.89
C ARG A 856 55.35 -18.07 5.58
N LEU A 857 54.17 -17.47 5.70
CA LEU A 857 53.44 -16.89 4.58
C LEU A 857 53.76 -15.40 4.44
N THR A 858 53.88 -14.94 3.19
CA THR A 858 54.15 -13.54 2.84
C THR A 858 53.47 -13.18 1.52
N THR A 859 53.35 -11.90 1.22
CA THR A 859 52.75 -11.40 -0.03
C THR A 859 53.74 -10.65 -0.93
N ALA A 860 55.06 -10.84 -0.76
CA ALA A 860 56.08 -10.05 -1.46
C ALA A 860 56.18 -10.36 -2.98
N PRO A 861 56.32 -9.36 -3.88
CA PRO A 861 56.23 -7.90 -3.73
C PRO A 861 54.84 -7.30 -4.07
N GLY A 862 53.75 -7.94 -3.65
CA GLY A 862 52.37 -7.52 -3.88
C GLY A 862 51.70 -8.18 -5.08
N ASP A 863 52.23 -9.31 -5.54
CA ASP A 863 51.78 -10.05 -6.73
C ASP A 863 51.28 -11.47 -6.40
N GLY A 864 51.11 -11.82 -5.13
CA GLY A 864 50.67 -13.15 -4.74
C GLY A 864 50.81 -13.50 -3.27
N LEU A 865 50.56 -14.78 -2.95
CA LEU A 865 50.81 -15.41 -1.64
C LEU A 865 51.93 -16.45 -1.81
N TYR A 866 52.93 -16.38 -0.94
CA TYR A 866 54.14 -17.20 -1.01
C TYR A 866 54.45 -17.86 0.32
N VAL A 867 55.03 -19.06 0.27
CA VAL A 867 55.71 -19.68 1.39
C VAL A 867 57.20 -19.35 1.29
N ASN A 868 57.71 -18.55 2.24
CA ASN A 868 59.10 -18.08 2.31
C ASN A 868 59.79 -18.56 3.61
N TYR A 869 61.12 -18.59 3.64
CA TYR A 869 61.90 -18.85 4.86
C TYR A 869 62.55 -17.56 5.39
N GLY A 870 62.12 -17.08 6.55
CA GLY A 870 62.62 -15.82 7.10
C GLY A 870 62.23 -15.60 8.56
N LEU A 871 62.29 -14.35 9.01
CA LEU A 871 61.86 -13.95 10.35
C LEU A 871 60.34 -14.15 10.49
N LYS A 872 59.90 -15.18 11.22
CA LYS A 872 58.48 -15.45 11.47
C LYS A 872 57.90 -14.52 12.53
N ALA A 873 58.63 -14.33 13.63
CA ALA A 873 58.18 -13.49 14.74
C ALA A 873 59.36 -12.82 15.45
N LEU A 874 59.08 -11.71 16.12
CA LEU A 874 60.03 -10.91 16.87
C LEU A 874 59.45 -10.54 18.23
N ASN A 875 60.08 -10.98 19.32
CA ASN A 875 59.62 -10.76 20.69
C ASN A 875 60.50 -9.74 21.40
N ILE A 876 60.02 -8.51 21.59
CA ILE A 876 60.76 -7.40 22.21
C ILE A 876 60.82 -7.59 23.72
N HIS A 877 62.03 -7.53 24.29
CA HIS A 877 62.23 -7.68 25.72
C HIS A 877 61.67 -6.49 26.53
N GLY A 878 61.07 -6.79 27.68
CA GLY A 878 60.57 -5.76 28.60
C GLY A 878 61.64 -4.74 28.98
N GLY A 879 61.29 -3.45 28.93
CA GLY A 879 62.22 -2.34 29.21
C GLY A 879 63.26 -2.06 28.13
N GLN A 880 63.27 -2.81 27.02
CA GLN A 880 64.08 -2.53 25.84
C GLN A 880 63.28 -1.74 24.79
N LYS A 881 64.00 -1.19 23.81
CA LYS A 881 63.43 -0.48 22.66
C LYS A 881 64.04 -1.02 21.39
N LEU A 882 63.22 -1.62 20.54
CA LEU A 882 63.62 -2.06 19.19
C LEU A 882 63.37 -0.92 18.20
N THR A 883 64.37 -0.59 17.37
CA THR A 883 64.26 0.43 16.32
C THR A 883 64.19 -0.20 14.94
N LEU A 884 63.15 0.08 14.16
CA LEU A 884 63.06 -0.25 12.74
C LEU A 884 63.45 0.95 11.89
N ALA A 885 64.27 0.69 10.86
CA ALA A 885 64.74 1.66 9.87
C ALA A 885 65.00 0.93 8.56
N GLU A 886 64.74 1.56 7.42
CA GLU A 886 64.95 0.99 6.10
C GLU A 886 66.44 0.76 5.79
N HIS A 887 66.76 -0.31 5.05
CA HIS A 887 68.11 -0.52 4.55
C HIS A 887 68.38 0.34 3.31
N GLY A 888 69.41 1.19 3.32
CA GLY A 888 69.90 1.86 2.10
C GLY A 888 68.88 2.71 1.33
N GLY A 889 67.80 3.17 1.96
CA GLY A 889 66.71 3.90 1.29
C GLY A 889 65.64 3.01 0.63
N ALA A 890 65.55 1.74 1.01
CA ALA A 890 64.50 0.79 0.64
C ALA A 890 63.08 1.39 0.83
N TYR A 891 62.12 0.89 0.05
CA TYR A 891 60.73 1.35 0.05
C TYR A 891 59.77 0.24 -0.40
N GLY A 892 58.47 0.40 -0.13
CA GLY A 892 57.47 -0.62 -0.44
C GLY A 892 57.72 -1.91 0.35
N ALA A 893 57.50 -3.07 -0.28
CA ALA A 893 57.69 -4.39 0.36
C ALA A 893 59.07 -4.55 1.03
N THR A 894 60.14 -4.02 0.42
CA THR A 894 61.50 -4.11 0.99
C THR A 894 61.75 -3.28 2.26
N ALA A 895 60.79 -2.43 2.65
CA ALA A 895 60.81 -1.68 3.91
C ALA A 895 59.57 -2.00 4.76
N ASP A 896 58.94 -3.16 4.51
CA ASP A 896 57.83 -3.68 5.28
C ASP A 896 58.31 -4.64 6.37
N MET A 897 57.56 -4.72 7.48
CA MET A 897 57.68 -5.77 8.47
C MET A 897 56.38 -6.56 8.50
N SER A 898 56.40 -7.72 7.84
CA SER A 898 55.30 -8.67 7.79
C SER A 898 55.45 -9.83 8.79
N ALA A 899 56.60 -9.98 9.45
CA ALA A 899 56.76 -10.79 10.65
C ALA A 899 55.90 -10.29 11.81
N LYS A 900 55.42 -11.20 12.66
CA LYS A 900 54.69 -10.83 13.87
C LYS A 900 55.64 -10.15 14.87
N ILE A 901 55.26 -9.00 15.41
CA ILE A 901 55.95 -8.31 16.51
C ILE A 901 55.18 -8.52 17.81
N GLY A 902 55.84 -9.10 18.81
CA GLY A 902 55.32 -9.33 20.15
C GLY A 902 56.25 -8.84 21.26
N GLY A 903 55.89 -9.17 22.51
CA GLY A 903 56.69 -8.85 23.70
C GLY A 903 56.29 -7.58 24.45
N GLU A 904 57.01 -7.27 25.52
CA GLU A 904 56.67 -6.20 26.49
C GLU A 904 57.41 -4.87 26.23
N GLY A 905 58.39 -4.86 25.31
CA GLY A 905 59.25 -3.71 25.04
C GLY A 905 58.66 -2.69 24.05
N ASP A 906 59.32 -1.54 23.95
CA ASP A 906 58.91 -0.43 23.07
C ASP A 906 59.36 -0.65 21.62
N LEU A 907 58.56 -0.18 20.66
CA LEU A 907 58.90 -0.13 19.23
C LEU A 907 59.22 1.31 18.81
N ALA A 908 60.26 1.52 18.03
CA ALA A 908 60.63 2.81 17.48
C ALA A 908 60.79 2.74 15.96
N ILE A 909 60.27 3.74 15.25
CA ILE A 909 60.42 3.91 13.80
C ILE A 909 61.32 5.13 13.57
N ASN A 910 62.45 4.90 12.91
CA ASN A 910 63.44 5.93 12.63
C ASN A 910 63.93 5.79 11.18
N THR A 911 63.10 6.24 10.25
CA THR A 911 63.29 6.09 8.80
C THR A 911 63.49 7.44 8.12
N VAL A 912 64.24 7.48 7.02
CA VAL A 912 64.32 8.68 6.18
C VAL A 912 63.07 8.82 5.30
N ARG A 913 62.41 7.70 4.99
CA ARG A 913 61.22 7.65 4.14
C ARG A 913 60.05 7.00 4.87
N GLN A 914 59.89 5.70 4.71
CA GLN A 914 58.74 4.95 5.20
C GLN A 914 59.17 3.54 5.62
N VAL A 915 58.63 3.09 6.75
CA VAL A 915 58.56 1.68 7.14
C VAL A 915 57.08 1.33 7.27
N SER A 916 56.67 0.17 6.75
CA SER A 916 55.32 -0.35 6.97
C SER A 916 55.31 -1.53 7.93
N LEU A 917 54.20 -1.65 8.68
CA LEU A 917 53.87 -2.83 9.46
C LEU A 917 52.63 -3.45 8.84
N SER A 918 52.76 -4.68 8.32
CA SER A 918 51.70 -5.34 7.57
C SER A 918 51.14 -6.57 8.28
N ASN A 919 51.68 -6.96 9.43
CA ASN A 919 51.13 -8.05 10.23
C ASN A 919 50.10 -7.55 11.23
N GLY A 920 48.84 -7.95 11.06
CA GLY A 920 47.76 -7.58 11.98
C GLY A 920 47.75 -8.38 13.29
N GLN A 921 48.54 -9.45 13.38
CA GLN A 921 48.68 -10.29 14.58
C GLN A 921 49.74 -9.77 15.56
N ASN A 922 50.26 -8.56 15.34
CA ASN A 922 51.16 -7.92 16.29
C ASN A 922 50.47 -7.80 17.67
N ASP A 923 51.19 -8.12 18.74
CA ASP A 923 50.63 -8.16 20.10
C ASP A 923 51.54 -7.53 21.16
N TYR A 924 52.60 -6.85 20.73
CA TYR A 924 53.51 -6.14 21.64
C TYR A 924 52.80 -5.08 22.48
N GLN A 925 53.21 -4.92 23.74
CA GLN A 925 52.51 -4.10 24.74
C GLN A 925 53.20 -2.76 25.05
N GLY A 926 54.39 -2.53 24.50
CA GLY A 926 55.15 -1.29 24.73
C GLY A 926 54.60 -0.06 24.01
N ALA A 927 55.35 1.05 24.08
CA ALA A 927 55.02 2.27 23.36
C ALA A 927 55.59 2.23 21.94
N THR A 928 54.88 2.83 20.99
CA THR A 928 55.30 3.01 19.60
C THR A 928 55.75 4.44 19.39
N TYR A 929 57.04 4.64 19.14
CA TYR A 929 57.64 5.95 18.88
C TYR A 929 57.93 6.13 17.40
N VAL A 930 57.24 7.04 16.73
CA VAL A 930 57.59 7.46 15.37
C VAL A 930 58.50 8.69 15.47
N GLN A 931 59.80 8.46 15.37
CA GLN A 931 60.83 9.46 15.67
C GLN A 931 61.20 10.30 14.43
N MET A 932 61.20 9.68 13.25
CA MET A 932 61.52 10.32 11.97
C MET A 932 60.88 9.53 10.83
N GLY A 933 60.45 10.24 9.78
CA GLY A 933 59.85 9.67 8.58
C GLY A 933 58.41 9.19 8.79
N THR A 934 57.98 8.20 8.01
CA THR A 934 56.61 7.68 8.00
C THR A 934 56.53 6.25 8.53
N LEU A 935 55.68 6.02 9.53
CA LEU A 935 55.16 4.69 9.86
C LEU A 935 53.85 4.48 9.09
N ARG A 936 53.78 3.46 8.24
CA ARG A 936 52.54 3.07 7.54
C ARG A 936 51.97 1.78 8.13
N THR A 937 50.67 1.70 8.39
CA THR A 937 50.03 0.46 8.86
C THR A 937 49.23 -0.17 7.73
N ASP A 938 49.58 -1.40 7.36
CA ASP A 938 49.02 -2.11 6.20
C ASP A 938 48.06 -3.25 6.59
N ALA A 939 47.82 -3.42 7.89
CA ALA A 939 46.86 -4.37 8.43
C ALA A 939 46.21 -3.80 9.69
N ASP A 940 44.98 -4.23 9.95
CA ASP A 940 44.27 -3.91 11.18
C ASP A 940 45.03 -4.50 12.37
N GLY A 941 45.20 -3.71 13.44
CA GLY A 941 45.97 -4.14 14.61
C GLY A 941 47.49 -4.19 14.41
N ALA A 942 48.03 -3.66 13.31
CA ALA A 942 49.48 -3.60 13.08
C ALA A 942 50.29 -2.88 14.19
N LEU A 943 49.66 -2.00 14.97
CA LEU A 943 50.29 -1.38 16.15
C LEU A 943 50.25 -2.26 17.42
N GLY A 944 49.71 -3.48 17.34
CA GLY A 944 49.56 -4.38 18.48
C GLY A 944 48.84 -3.76 19.68
N ASN A 945 49.22 -4.18 20.89
CA ASN A 945 48.66 -3.69 22.14
C ASN A 945 49.38 -2.40 22.62
N THR A 946 49.64 -1.47 21.70
CA THR A 946 50.44 -0.26 21.95
C THR A 946 49.88 0.56 23.13
N ARG A 947 50.68 0.72 24.19
CA ARG A 947 50.31 1.53 25.39
C ARG A 947 50.35 3.05 25.15
N GLU A 948 51.14 3.49 24.19
CA GLU A 948 51.24 4.89 23.77
C GLU A 948 51.72 4.97 22.32
N LEU A 949 50.97 5.68 21.46
CA LEU A 949 51.45 6.08 20.14
C LEU A 949 52.01 7.51 20.25
N ASN A 950 53.33 7.65 20.10
CA ASN A 950 54.05 8.90 20.23
C ASN A 950 54.67 9.31 18.89
N ILE A 951 54.21 10.42 18.31
CA ILE A 951 54.64 10.90 16.99
C ILE A 951 55.43 12.19 17.16
N SER A 952 56.69 12.15 16.76
CA SER A 952 57.62 13.28 16.89
C SER A 952 57.36 14.36 15.83
N ASN A 953 57.94 15.55 16.03
CA ASN A 953 57.94 16.62 15.04
C ASN A 953 58.39 16.12 13.65
N ALA A 954 57.64 16.49 12.60
CA ALA A 954 57.87 16.10 11.20
C ALA A 954 57.76 14.59 10.89
N ALA A 955 57.37 13.76 11.86
CA ALA A 955 57.06 12.36 11.63
C ALA A 955 55.58 12.15 11.27
N ILE A 956 55.31 11.08 10.53
CA ILE A 956 53.99 10.78 9.98
C ILE A 956 53.57 9.37 10.40
N VAL A 957 52.32 9.22 10.85
CA VAL A 957 51.64 7.92 10.89
C VAL A 957 50.61 7.91 9.76
N ASP A 958 50.74 6.94 8.86
CA ASP A 958 49.82 6.72 7.74
C ASP A 958 49.01 5.45 7.99
N LEU A 959 47.73 5.60 8.34
CA LEU A 959 46.86 4.46 8.63
C LEU A 959 46.53 3.64 7.39
N ASN A 960 46.69 4.21 6.19
CA ASN A 960 46.53 3.52 4.91
C ASN A 960 45.23 2.67 4.80
N GLY A 961 44.11 3.16 5.37
CA GLY A 961 42.84 2.45 5.37
C GLY A 961 42.65 1.43 6.50
N SER A 962 43.69 1.12 7.27
CA SER A 962 43.63 0.13 8.37
C SER A 962 43.11 0.70 9.69
N THR A 963 42.63 -0.20 10.54
CA THR A 963 42.12 0.07 11.89
C THR A 963 43.17 -0.22 12.96
N GLN A 964 43.49 0.77 13.79
CA GLN A 964 44.45 0.67 14.88
C GLN A 964 43.81 1.01 16.22
N THR A 965 44.27 0.35 17.28
CA THR A 965 43.88 0.67 18.66
C THR A 965 45.12 0.97 19.49
N VAL A 966 45.05 2.05 20.28
CA VAL A 966 46.12 2.47 21.17
C VAL A 966 45.52 2.88 22.51
N GLU A 967 46.29 2.73 23.58
CA GLU A 967 45.83 3.21 24.89
C GLU A 967 45.90 4.73 24.97
N THR A 968 47.08 5.33 24.76
CA THR A 968 47.27 6.80 24.82
C THR A 968 47.80 7.34 23.48
N PHE A 969 47.36 8.53 23.07
CA PHE A 969 47.84 9.20 21.87
C PHE A 969 48.64 10.48 22.18
N THR A 970 49.84 10.62 21.61
CA THR A 970 50.69 11.80 21.75
C THR A 970 51.22 12.24 20.38
N GLY A 971 50.57 13.21 19.74
CA GLY A 971 51.04 13.87 18.53
C GLY A 971 51.73 15.20 18.86
N GLN A 972 53.03 15.32 18.62
CA GLN A 972 53.77 16.57 18.83
C GLN A 972 53.47 17.61 17.75
N MET A 973 53.70 18.88 18.05
CA MET A 973 53.58 19.95 17.05
C MET A 973 54.39 19.62 15.79
N GLY A 974 53.74 19.67 14.62
CA GLY A 974 54.35 19.35 13.33
C GLY A 974 54.39 17.85 12.97
N SER A 975 53.83 16.96 13.81
CA SER A 975 53.54 15.58 13.39
C SER A 975 52.30 15.50 12.50
N THR A 976 52.09 14.38 11.81
CA THR A 976 50.88 14.17 11.00
C THR A 976 50.30 12.77 11.20
N VAL A 977 48.97 12.65 11.26
CA VAL A 977 48.24 11.39 11.11
C VAL A 977 47.41 11.45 9.83
N LEU A 978 47.70 10.54 8.88
CA LEU A 978 46.93 10.36 7.65
C LEU A 978 45.94 9.21 7.87
N PHE A 979 44.64 9.48 7.90
CA PHE A 979 43.64 8.42 8.11
C PHE A 979 43.38 7.59 6.85
N LYS A 980 43.22 8.23 5.68
CA LYS A 980 42.95 7.58 4.39
C LYS A 980 41.85 6.50 4.47
N GLU A 981 40.72 6.85 5.06
CA GLU A 981 39.57 5.97 5.34
C GLU A 981 39.81 4.92 6.45
N GLY A 982 40.99 4.88 7.06
CA GLY A 982 41.30 4.01 8.20
C GLY A 982 40.75 4.53 9.53
N ALA A 983 40.93 3.74 10.59
CA ALA A 983 40.39 4.05 11.91
C ALA A 983 41.48 4.08 13.00
N LEU A 984 41.40 5.04 13.92
CA LEU A 984 42.22 5.09 15.12
C LEU A 984 41.33 5.12 16.35
N THR A 985 41.46 4.09 17.20
CA THR A 985 40.78 4.00 18.49
C THR A 985 41.75 4.35 19.62
N VAL A 986 41.36 5.29 20.49
CA VAL A 986 42.16 5.78 21.62
C VAL A 986 41.42 5.52 22.93
N ASN A 987 41.97 4.66 23.79
CA ASN A 987 41.27 4.16 24.98
C ASN A 987 41.39 5.03 26.24
N LYS A 988 42.45 5.83 26.37
CA LYS A 988 42.77 6.62 27.57
C LYS A 988 43.04 8.09 27.26
N GLY A 989 42.67 8.56 26.07
CA GLY A 989 42.85 9.94 25.63
C GLY A 989 44.31 10.29 25.30
N GLY A 990 44.68 11.55 25.50
CA GLY A 990 46.01 12.07 25.21
C GLY A 990 46.00 13.47 24.62
N ILE A 991 46.99 13.79 23.78
CA ILE A 991 47.14 15.11 23.15
C ILE A 991 47.49 14.98 21.67
N SER A 992 46.83 15.80 20.84
CA SER A 992 47.10 15.96 19.41
C SER A 992 47.45 17.41 19.13
N GLN A 993 48.74 17.73 19.01
CA GLN A 993 49.24 19.06 18.60
C GLN A 993 49.67 19.09 17.12
N GLY A 994 49.64 17.93 16.45
CA GLY A 994 49.96 17.77 15.03
C GLY A 994 48.72 17.84 14.13
N GLU A 995 48.94 17.65 12.83
CA GLU A 995 47.87 17.63 11.82
C GLU A 995 47.18 16.26 11.76
N LEU A 996 45.86 16.24 11.87
CA LEU A 996 44.99 15.13 11.49
C LEU A 996 44.43 15.41 10.09
N THR A 997 44.41 14.42 9.19
CA THR A 997 43.90 14.62 7.82
C THR A 997 43.35 13.34 7.20
N GLY A 998 42.39 13.49 6.27
CA GLY A 998 41.72 12.39 5.57
C GLY A 998 40.36 12.01 6.16
N GLY A 999 39.61 11.18 5.42
CA GLY A 999 38.40 10.48 5.90
C GLY A 999 38.76 9.22 6.68
N GLY A 1000 37.76 8.52 7.24
CA GLY A 1000 37.94 7.39 8.17
C GLY A 1000 37.27 7.63 9.53
N ASN A 1001 37.80 7.01 10.60
CA ASN A 1001 37.21 7.11 11.95
C ASN A 1001 38.25 7.44 13.03
N LEU A 1002 37.92 8.37 13.93
CA LEU A 1002 38.61 8.56 15.20
C LEU A 1002 37.66 8.17 16.34
N ASN A 1003 37.95 7.09 17.05
CA ASN A 1003 37.12 6.62 18.15
C ASN A 1003 37.82 6.93 19.48
N VAL A 1004 37.20 7.74 20.33
CA VAL A 1004 37.70 8.02 21.68
C VAL A 1004 36.81 7.32 22.69
N THR A 1005 37.33 6.25 23.29
CA THR A 1005 36.52 5.34 24.12
C THR A 1005 36.65 5.63 25.61
N GLY A 1006 37.71 6.34 26.02
CA GLY A 1006 37.91 6.82 27.39
C GLY A 1006 39.01 7.88 27.52
N GLY A 1007 39.04 8.56 28.67
CA GLY A 1007 39.98 9.66 28.96
C GLY A 1007 39.68 10.93 28.17
N THR A 1008 40.53 11.96 28.35
CA THR A 1008 40.42 13.24 27.62
C THR A 1008 41.45 13.26 26.49
N LEU A 1009 41.00 13.39 25.24
CA LEU A 1009 41.83 13.70 24.09
C LEU A 1009 41.76 15.20 23.79
N ALA A 1010 42.84 15.93 24.07
CA ALA A 1010 42.97 17.33 23.70
C ALA A 1010 43.47 17.43 22.25
N ILE A 1011 42.69 18.08 21.37
CA ILE A 1011 43.07 18.37 20.00
C ILE A 1011 43.35 19.87 19.91
N GLU A 1012 44.63 20.19 19.71
CA GLU A 1012 45.16 21.54 19.69
C GLU A 1012 45.49 21.95 18.25
N GLY A 1013 44.87 23.01 17.76
CA GLY A 1013 45.10 23.58 16.44
C GLY A 1013 44.08 23.18 15.37
N LEU A 1014 44.40 23.60 14.13
CA LEU A 1014 43.53 23.50 12.96
C LEU A 1014 43.79 22.20 12.18
N ASN A 1015 42.73 21.44 11.87
CA ASN A 1015 42.78 20.24 11.03
C ASN A 1015 41.86 20.39 9.80
N ALA A 1016 42.15 21.37 8.93
CA ALA A 1016 41.27 21.77 7.82
C ALA A 1016 40.95 20.66 6.80
N ARG A 1017 41.83 19.65 6.69
CA ARG A 1017 41.71 18.53 5.74
C ARG A 1017 41.20 17.24 6.39
N TYR A 1018 40.84 17.29 7.67
CA TYR A 1018 40.24 16.18 8.38
C TYR A 1018 38.73 16.12 8.08
N ASN A 1019 38.24 14.96 7.68
CA ASN A 1019 36.82 14.73 7.37
C ASN A 1019 36.32 13.36 7.86
N ALA A 1020 37.09 12.70 8.73
CA ALA A 1020 36.73 11.44 9.36
C ALA A 1020 35.62 11.59 10.42
N LEU A 1021 34.83 10.54 10.63
CA LEU A 1021 33.85 10.46 11.70
C LEU A 1021 34.57 10.39 13.05
N THR A 1022 34.27 11.33 13.95
CA THR A 1022 34.75 11.27 15.33
C THR A 1022 33.67 10.71 16.24
N SER A 1023 33.94 9.57 16.88
CA SER A 1023 33.03 8.94 17.85
C SER A 1023 33.54 9.15 19.27
N ILE A 1024 32.68 9.65 20.16
CA ILE A 1024 33.00 9.93 21.57
C ILE A 1024 32.11 9.07 22.47
N SER A 1025 32.70 8.08 23.13
CA SER A 1025 31.96 7.16 24.02
C SER A 1025 31.54 7.82 25.35
N PRO A 1026 30.56 7.25 26.08
CA PRO A 1026 30.00 7.85 27.31
C PRO A 1026 30.98 8.28 28.42
N ASN A 1027 32.17 7.68 28.50
CA ASN A 1027 33.19 7.97 29.51
C ASN A 1027 34.43 8.68 28.92
N ALA A 1028 34.32 9.23 27.71
CA ALA A 1028 35.39 9.92 27.00
C ALA A 1028 35.12 11.43 26.89
N GLU A 1029 36.20 12.20 26.73
CA GLU A 1029 36.15 13.62 26.40
C GLU A 1029 37.05 13.92 25.20
N VAL A 1030 36.55 14.71 24.25
CA VAL A 1030 37.34 15.39 23.23
C VAL A 1030 37.29 16.89 23.52
N SER A 1031 38.45 17.49 23.76
CA SER A 1031 38.58 18.94 24.02
C SER A 1031 39.22 19.62 22.82
N LEU A 1032 38.54 20.61 22.26
CA LEU A 1032 39.00 21.41 21.12
C LEU A 1032 39.38 22.83 21.58
N ASP A 1033 40.50 23.34 21.07
CA ASP A 1033 40.90 24.76 21.19
C ASP A 1033 40.67 25.57 19.89
N ASN A 1034 40.14 24.92 18.86
CA ASN A 1034 39.86 25.48 17.54
C ASN A 1034 38.57 24.89 16.96
N THR A 1035 37.72 25.69 16.30
CA THR A 1035 36.45 25.17 15.74
C THR A 1035 36.65 24.19 14.59
N GLN A 1036 37.80 24.20 13.94
CA GLN A 1036 38.16 23.26 12.89
C GLN A 1036 39.15 22.20 13.40
N GLY A 1037 39.23 21.98 14.72
CA GLY A 1037 40.04 20.91 15.31
C GLY A 1037 39.64 19.51 14.85
N LEU A 1038 38.35 19.29 14.57
CA LEU A 1038 37.82 18.08 13.92
C LEU A 1038 37.41 18.34 12.46
N GLY A 1039 38.02 19.33 11.80
CA GLY A 1039 37.82 19.63 10.38
C GLY A 1039 36.35 19.72 9.97
N ARG A 1040 35.94 18.92 8.97
CA ARG A 1040 34.55 18.83 8.46
C ARG A 1040 33.87 17.48 8.74
N GLY A 1041 34.51 16.60 9.52
CA GLY A 1041 33.97 15.27 9.81
C GLY A 1041 32.71 15.32 10.67
N ASN A 1042 31.85 14.32 10.58
CA ASN A 1042 30.71 14.20 11.49
C ASN A 1042 31.20 13.84 12.91
N ILE A 1043 30.41 14.18 13.93
CA ILE A 1043 30.69 13.87 15.32
C ILE A 1043 29.54 13.03 15.90
N ALA A 1044 29.81 11.78 16.24
CA ALA A 1044 28.90 10.94 17.01
C ALA A 1044 29.25 11.06 18.49
N ASN A 1045 28.52 11.90 19.23
CA ASN A 1045 28.82 12.25 20.60
C ASN A 1045 27.85 11.59 21.59
N ASP A 1046 28.31 10.55 22.28
CA ASP A 1046 27.63 9.98 23.46
C ASP A 1046 28.34 10.33 24.78
N GLY A 1047 29.48 11.03 24.72
CA GLY A 1047 30.29 11.46 25.85
C GLY A 1047 30.45 12.99 25.97
N LEU A 1048 31.67 13.40 26.30
CA LEU A 1048 32.24 14.76 26.42
C LEU A 1048 32.71 15.43 25.11
N LEU A 1049 32.02 16.40 24.50
CA LEU A 1049 32.66 17.34 23.55
C LEU A 1049 32.86 18.71 24.20
N THR A 1050 34.10 19.11 24.47
CA THR A 1050 34.44 20.39 25.11
C THR A 1050 35.02 21.38 24.09
N LEU A 1051 34.40 22.55 23.95
CA LEU A 1051 34.90 23.71 23.21
C LEU A 1051 35.53 24.69 24.21
N LYS A 1052 36.86 24.72 24.28
CA LYS A 1052 37.61 25.47 25.30
C LYS A 1052 38.37 26.65 24.72
N ASN A 1053 37.93 27.88 25.04
CA ASN A 1053 38.55 29.13 24.54
C ASN A 1053 38.55 29.20 23.00
N VAL A 1054 37.43 28.83 22.38
CA VAL A 1054 37.28 28.71 20.94
C VAL A 1054 36.41 29.83 20.39
N THR A 1055 36.76 30.42 19.25
CA THR A 1055 35.92 31.40 18.55
C THR A 1055 35.74 31.06 17.08
N GLY A 1056 34.52 31.13 16.54
CA GLY A 1056 34.23 30.94 15.12
C GLY A 1056 33.06 29.99 14.83
N GLU A 1057 33.02 29.42 13.62
CA GLU A 1057 31.96 28.48 13.21
C GLU A 1057 32.39 27.03 13.42
N LEU A 1058 31.55 26.25 14.10
CA LEU A 1058 31.61 24.79 14.15
C LEU A 1058 30.64 24.23 13.09
N ARG A 1059 31.19 23.71 12.00
CA ARG A 1059 30.41 23.23 10.83
C ARG A 1059 30.11 21.74 10.85
N ASN A 1060 30.64 21.03 11.85
CA ASN A 1060 30.46 19.59 11.98
C ASN A 1060 28.99 19.25 12.30
N SER A 1061 28.46 18.20 11.68
CA SER A 1061 27.18 17.60 12.06
C SER A 1061 27.36 16.72 13.28
N ILE A 1062 26.53 16.93 14.29
CA ILE A 1062 26.58 16.24 15.59
C ILE A 1062 25.37 15.31 15.71
N SER A 1063 25.59 14.11 16.23
CA SER A 1063 24.55 13.14 16.60
C SER A 1063 24.85 12.51 17.97
N GLY A 1064 23.91 11.72 18.50
CA GLY A 1064 24.10 11.02 19.77
C GLY A 1064 23.41 11.70 20.95
N LYS A 1065 23.74 11.24 22.16
CA LYS A 1065 23.07 11.61 23.43
C LYS A 1065 23.98 12.32 24.44
N GLY A 1066 25.22 12.61 24.07
CA GLY A 1066 26.26 13.18 24.93
C GLY A 1066 26.06 14.67 25.24
N ILE A 1067 27.12 15.28 25.77
CA ILE A 1067 27.16 16.69 26.15
C ILE A 1067 28.12 17.44 25.21
N VAL A 1068 27.70 18.61 24.72
CA VAL A 1068 28.57 19.58 24.06
C VAL A 1068 28.70 20.79 24.98
N SER A 1069 29.91 21.10 25.45
CA SER A 1069 30.18 22.13 26.46
C SER A 1069 31.03 23.28 25.92
N ALA A 1070 30.50 24.50 25.93
CA ALA A 1070 31.21 25.73 25.59
C ALA A 1070 31.77 26.40 26.86
N THR A 1071 33.09 26.36 27.04
CA THR A 1071 33.76 26.81 28.27
C THR A 1071 34.93 27.76 28.01
N ALA A 1072 35.42 28.42 29.06
CA ALA A 1072 36.61 29.27 29.02
C ALA A 1072 36.58 30.39 27.95
N ARG A 1073 35.50 31.17 27.90
CA ARG A 1073 35.31 32.32 26.97
C ARG A 1073 35.14 31.90 25.50
N THR A 1074 34.54 30.74 25.27
CA THR A 1074 34.18 30.26 23.93
C THR A 1074 33.07 31.13 23.33
N ASP A 1075 33.13 31.42 22.03
CA ASP A 1075 32.09 32.12 21.25
C ASP A 1075 31.94 31.44 19.89
N VAL A 1076 30.99 30.51 19.79
CA VAL A 1076 30.87 29.59 18.65
C VAL A 1076 29.50 29.66 17.99
N GLU A 1077 29.46 29.72 16.67
CA GLU A 1077 28.26 29.48 15.86
C GLU A 1077 28.17 28.01 15.45
N LEU A 1078 27.05 27.35 15.74
CA LEU A 1078 26.75 26.01 15.24
C LEU A 1078 26.08 26.12 13.87
N ASP A 1079 26.75 25.65 12.83
CA ASP A 1079 26.26 25.71 11.44
C ASP A 1079 25.91 24.32 10.88
N GLY A 1080 26.36 23.24 11.53
CA GLY A 1080 26.08 21.85 11.15
C GLY A 1080 24.60 21.45 11.27
N ASP A 1081 24.22 20.38 10.55
CA ASP A 1081 22.92 19.72 10.73
C ASP A 1081 23.01 18.74 11.90
N ASN A 1082 22.41 19.12 13.02
CA ASN A 1082 22.40 18.38 14.27
C ASN A 1082 21.03 17.75 14.55
N SER A 1083 20.18 17.57 13.54
CA SER A 1083 18.83 16.97 13.67
C SER A 1083 18.80 15.58 14.33
N ARG A 1084 19.94 14.87 14.38
CA ARG A 1084 20.10 13.56 15.05
C ARG A 1084 20.74 13.65 16.44
N PHE A 1085 20.98 14.84 16.98
CA PHE A 1085 21.50 15.05 18.33
C PHE A 1085 20.34 15.26 19.30
N VAL A 1086 20.27 14.40 20.31
CA VAL A 1086 19.20 14.40 21.35
C VAL A 1086 19.80 14.59 22.76
N GLY A 1087 21.05 15.06 22.83
CA GLY A 1087 21.83 15.21 24.06
C GLY A 1087 21.62 16.53 24.78
N GLN A 1088 22.72 17.17 25.19
CA GLN A 1088 22.70 18.43 25.93
C GLN A 1088 23.79 19.40 25.46
N PHE A 1089 23.44 20.68 25.29
CA PHE A 1089 24.38 21.78 25.15
C PHE A 1089 24.56 22.51 26.49
N ASN A 1090 25.81 22.68 26.93
CA ASN A 1090 26.17 23.45 28.11
C ASN A 1090 26.92 24.72 27.68
N ILE A 1091 26.49 25.87 28.19
CA ILE A 1091 27.14 27.16 27.93
C ILE A 1091 27.57 27.73 29.28
N ASP A 1092 28.87 27.75 29.55
CA ASP A 1092 29.40 28.27 30.81
C ASP A 1092 29.36 29.80 30.86
N THR A 1093 29.44 30.34 32.09
CA THR A 1093 29.54 31.78 32.32
C THR A 1093 30.73 32.38 31.57
N GLY A 1094 30.44 33.41 30.77
CA GLY A 1094 31.42 34.08 29.92
C GLY A 1094 31.65 33.44 28.56
N SER A 1095 30.97 32.33 28.24
CA SER A 1095 30.92 31.74 26.90
C SER A 1095 29.61 32.08 26.18
N ALA A 1096 29.60 31.93 24.86
CA ALA A 1096 28.47 32.15 23.97
C ALA A 1096 28.32 31.03 22.94
N LEU A 1097 27.08 30.73 22.59
CA LEU A 1097 26.70 29.82 21.50
C LEU A 1097 25.65 30.50 20.61
N SER A 1098 25.84 30.45 19.30
CA SER A 1098 24.93 31.06 18.32
C SER A 1098 24.37 30.00 17.34
N VAL A 1099 23.09 30.12 16.99
CA VAL A 1099 22.42 29.25 16.01
C VAL A 1099 21.53 30.06 15.06
N ASN A 1100 21.37 29.58 13.83
CA ASN A 1100 20.58 30.30 12.81
C ASN A 1100 19.37 29.50 12.25
N GLU A 1101 19.41 28.17 12.36
CA GLU A 1101 18.35 27.25 11.97
C GLU A 1101 17.99 26.26 13.09
N GLN A 1102 16.78 25.70 13.05
CA GLN A 1102 16.32 24.70 14.02
C GLN A 1102 17.24 23.50 14.14
N LYS A 1103 17.69 22.99 12.99
CA LYS A 1103 18.53 21.81 12.92
C LYS A 1103 19.87 21.98 13.63
N ASN A 1104 20.35 23.20 13.90
CA ASN A 1104 21.64 23.41 14.55
C ASN A 1104 21.63 23.01 16.04
N LEU A 1105 20.46 22.95 16.68
CA LEU A 1105 20.33 22.41 18.05
C LEU A 1105 19.80 20.97 18.06
N GLY A 1106 19.20 20.51 16.96
CA GLY A 1106 18.50 19.23 16.92
C GLY A 1106 17.40 19.15 17.97
N ASP A 1107 17.38 18.02 18.66
CA ASP A 1107 16.44 17.70 19.74
C ASP A 1107 17.07 17.80 21.14
N ALA A 1108 18.24 18.45 21.24
CA ALA A 1108 18.99 18.55 22.48
C ALA A 1108 18.42 19.57 23.47
N SER A 1109 18.59 19.28 24.77
CA SER A 1109 18.37 20.26 25.84
C SER A 1109 19.50 21.28 25.93
N VAL A 1110 19.23 22.49 26.40
CA VAL A 1110 20.24 23.55 26.59
C VAL A 1110 20.30 23.99 28.06
N ILE A 1111 21.48 23.90 28.66
CA ILE A 1111 21.82 24.55 29.94
C ILE A 1111 22.66 25.78 29.64
N ASN A 1112 22.04 26.95 29.70
CA ASN A 1112 22.65 28.23 29.43
C ASN A 1112 23.00 28.97 30.73
N ASN A 1113 24.28 29.08 31.06
CA ASN A 1113 24.82 29.97 32.11
C ASN A 1113 25.68 31.12 31.54
N GLY A 1114 25.76 31.22 30.20
CA GLY A 1114 26.47 32.25 29.46
C GLY A 1114 25.50 33.04 28.57
N LEU A 1115 25.72 33.00 27.25
CA LEU A 1115 24.86 33.64 26.26
C LEU A 1115 24.43 32.64 25.16
N LEU A 1116 23.13 32.51 24.93
CA LEU A 1116 22.57 31.80 23.78
C LEU A 1116 21.98 32.80 22.78
N THR A 1117 22.51 32.85 21.55
CA THR A 1117 21.99 33.70 20.48
C THR A 1117 21.23 32.87 19.46
N ILE A 1118 19.96 33.19 19.22
CA ILE A 1118 19.11 32.54 18.22
C ILE A 1118 18.79 33.56 17.12
N SER A 1119 19.45 33.43 15.96
CA SER A 1119 19.32 34.33 14.83
C SER A 1119 18.46 33.73 13.73
N THR A 1120 17.18 34.07 13.67
CA THR A 1120 16.27 33.41 12.73
C THR A 1120 15.57 34.35 11.75
N GLU A 1121 15.71 34.04 10.45
CA GLU A 1121 15.06 34.77 9.36
C GLU A 1121 13.68 34.22 8.97
N ARG A 1122 13.34 33.00 9.40
CA ARG A 1122 12.02 32.38 9.20
C ARG A 1122 11.39 32.08 10.56
N SER A 1123 10.07 31.99 10.63
CA SER A 1123 9.41 31.66 11.90
C SER A 1123 9.52 30.17 12.20
N TRP A 1124 9.90 29.80 13.41
CA TRP A 1124 9.91 28.42 13.91
C TRP A 1124 9.76 28.37 15.43
N ALA A 1125 9.44 27.18 15.95
CA ALA A 1125 9.20 26.96 17.37
C ALA A 1125 10.34 26.16 18.00
N MET A 1126 10.83 26.63 19.15
CA MET A 1126 11.71 25.87 20.01
C MET A 1126 10.89 24.82 20.76
N THR A 1127 11.16 23.55 20.50
CA THR A 1127 10.44 22.42 21.10
C THR A 1127 11.14 21.82 22.31
N HIS A 1128 12.40 22.20 22.56
CA HIS A 1128 13.28 21.60 23.58
C HIS A 1128 13.60 22.56 24.73
N SER A 1129 14.00 22.01 25.88
CA SER A 1129 14.19 22.79 27.10
C SER A 1129 15.41 23.71 27.04
N ILE A 1130 15.24 24.95 27.51
CA ILE A 1130 16.34 25.89 27.78
C ILE A 1130 16.26 26.26 29.25
N SER A 1131 17.34 26.01 29.99
CA SER A 1131 17.44 26.25 31.43
C SER A 1131 18.74 26.97 31.78
N GLY A 1132 18.95 27.33 33.05
CA GLY A 1132 20.17 27.99 33.53
C GLY A 1132 20.02 29.50 33.74
N SER A 1133 21.11 30.15 34.16
CA SER A 1133 21.14 31.56 34.60
C SER A 1133 21.57 32.57 33.53
N GLY A 1134 21.95 32.10 32.35
CA GLY A 1134 22.49 32.89 31.24
C GLY A 1134 21.43 33.61 30.40
N ASP A 1135 21.88 34.59 29.64
CA ASP A 1135 21.04 35.46 28.81
C ASP A 1135 20.71 34.79 27.46
N VAL A 1136 19.58 35.15 26.87
CA VAL A 1136 19.16 34.73 25.52
C VAL A 1136 18.99 35.96 24.63
N THR A 1137 19.66 35.97 23.47
CA THR A 1137 19.50 37.03 22.46
C THR A 1137 18.76 36.50 21.23
N LYS A 1138 17.69 37.19 20.82
CA LYS A 1138 16.93 36.91 19.60
C LYS A 1138 17.32 37.91 18.50
N LEU A 1139 17.84 37.37 17.39
CA LEU A 1139 18.21 38.09 16.16
C LEU A 1139 17.41 37.58 14.95
N GLY A 1140 17.51 38.28 13.81
CA GLY A 1140 16.84 37.92 12.55
C GLY A 1140 15.36 38.32 12.48
N THR A 1141 14.79 38.36 11.28
CA THR A 1141 13.45 38.92 11.04
C THR A 1141 12.26 38.00 11.41
N GLY A 1142 12.51 36.70 11.62
CA GLY A 1142 11.50 35.68 11.90
C GLY A 1142 10.92 35.71 13.32
N ILE A 1143 9.81 34.99 13.52
CA ILE A 1143 9.17 34.80 14.83
C ILE A 1143 9.74 33.54 15.50
N LEU A 1144 10.35 33.68 16.67
CA LEU A 1144 10.73 32.54 17.51
C LEU A 1144 9.60 32.24 18.50
N THR A 1145 9.07 31.02 18.49
CA THR A 1145 8.04 30.60 19.45
C THR A 1145 8.67 29.73 20.54
N LEU A 1146 8.45 30.08 21.81
CA LEU A 1146 8.87 29.30 22.98
C LEU A 1146 7.65 28.71 23.71
N ASN A 1147 7.77 27.48 24.15
CA ASN A 1147 6.87 26.83 25.11
C ASN A 1147 7.39 27.00 26.56
N ASN A 1148 6.70 26.41 27.54
CA ASN A 1148 7.10 26.50 28.96
C ASN A 1148 8.54 25.98 29.22
N ASP A 1149 8.94 24.90 28.55
CA ASP A 1149 10.25 24.25 28.78
C ASP A 1149 11.39 25.04 28.12
N SER A 1150 11.16 25.60 26.94
CA SER A 1150 12.12 26.45 26.21
C SER A 1150 12.21 27.88 26.75
N ALA A 1151 11.30 28.27 27.65
CA ALA A 1151 11.32 29.55 28.36
C ALA A 1151 11.75 29.43 29.84
N ALA A 1152 12.30 28.28 30.25
CA ALA A 1152 12.60 27.97 31.66
C ALA A 1152 13.92 28.56 32.20
N TYR A 1153 14.70 29.28 31.38
CA TYR A 1153 15.93 29.96 31.80
C TYR A 1153 15.64 31.21 32.65
N GLN A 1154 16.61 31.63 33.45
CA GLN A 1154 16.45 32.71 34.45
C GLN A 1154 17.15 34.02 34.07
N GLY A 1155 17.97 34.03 33.01
CA GLY A 1155 18.64 35.23 32.52
C GLY A 1155 17.71 36.17 31.75
N THR A 1156 18.28 37.25 31.24
CA THR A 1156 17.54 38.25 30.48
C THR A 1156 17.32 37.80 29.03
N THR A 1157 16.21 38.26 28.43
CA THR A 1157 15.91 38.02 27.02
C THR A 1157 16.00 39.33 26.24
N ASP A 1158 17.01 39.45 25.37
CA ASP A 1158 17.18 40.61 24.50
C ASP A 1158 16.66 40.32 23.10
N ILE A 1159 15.64 41.08 22.65
CA ILE A 1159 15.07 40.96 21.30
C ILE A 1159 15.62 42.10 20.46
N VAL A 1160 16.63 41.80 19.65
CA VAL A 1160 17.32 42.77 18.77
C VAL A 1160 16.69 42.79 17.37
N GLY A 1161 16.03 41.70 16.95
CA GLY A 1161 15.29 41.63 15.68
C GLY A 1161 14.16 40.59 15.67
N GLY A 1162 13.10 40.87 14.92
CA GLY A 1162 11.93 39.98 14.75
C GLY A 1162 10.95 40.03 15.93
N LYS A 1163 10.29 38.90 16.23
CA LYS A 1163 9.37 38.76 17.38
C LYS A 1163 9.65 37.48 18.16
N LEU A 1164 9.36 37.50 19.46
CA LEU A 1164 9.32 36.33 20.33
C LEU A 1164 7.86 36.07 20.73
N LEU A 1165 7.39 34.85 20.57
CA LEU A 1165 6.05 34.41 20.98
C LEU A 1165 6.20 33.35 22.08
N SER A 1166 5.45 33.47 23.17
CA SER A 1166 5.39 32.45 24.23
C SER A 1166 4.01 31.81 24.22
N VAL A 1167 3.93 30.47 24.18
CA VAL A 1167 2.67 29.71 24.18
C VAL A 1167 2.65 28.68 25.33
N PRO A 1168 1.56 28.60 26.12
CA PRO A 1168 1.39 27.52 27.10
C PRO A 1168 1.13 26.18 26.39
N THR A 1169 1.71 25.09 26.89
CA THR A 1169 1.61 23.74 26.31
C THR A 1169 0.18 23.16 26.40
N LEU A 1170 -0.37 22.69 25.28
CA LEU A 1170 -1.52 21.77 25.23
C LEU A 1170 -1.01 20.34 24.94
N PRO A 1171 -1.57 19.28 25.56
CA PRO A 1171 -1.12 17.92 25.34
C PRO A 1171 -1.52 17.43 23.93
N LEU A 1172 -0.60 16.71 23.27
CA LEU A 1172 -0.81 16.09 21.95
C LEU A 1172 -2.02 15.14 21.97
N ILE A 1173 -3.10 15.52 21.28
CA ILE A 1173 -4.12 14.60 20.77
C ILE A 1173 -4.35 14.96 19.30
N TRP A 1174 -4.01 14.00 18.43
CA TRP A 1174 -4.42 13.79 17.03
C TRP A 1174 -4.52 15.01 16.07
N GLN A 1175 -3.68 14.97 15.03
CA GLN A 1175 -3.87 15.72 13.80
C GLN A 1175 -5.21 15.36 13.16
N VAL A 1176 -6.14 16.31 13.16
CA VAL A 1176 -7.22 16.38 12.17
C VAL A 1176 -7.10 17.75 11.50
N ASN A 1177 -6.94 17.75 10.18
CA ASN A 1177 -7.00 18.93 9.35
C ASN A 1177 -8.34 19.65 9.55
N THR A 1178 -8.31 20.85 10.15
CA THR A 1178 -9.39 21.83 9.96
C THR A 1178 -8.85 23.24 10.15
N LEU A 1179 -8.80 24.00 9.06
CA LEU A 1179 -8.65 25.45 9.08
C LEU A 1179 -9.85 26.05 9.83
N ILE A 1180 -9.64 26.65 10.99
CA ILE A 1180 -10.57 27.62 11.57
C ILE A 1180 -9.78 28.85 12.00
N SER A 1181 -9.98 29.92 11.24
CA SER A 1181 -9.63 31.29 11.59
C SER A 1181 -10.50 31.79 12.75
N ILE A 1182 -9.90 32.18 13.88
CA ILE A 1182 -10.53 33.10 14.83
C ILE A 1182 -9.50 34.13 15.31
N THR A 1183 -9.79 35.39 14.97
CA THR A 1183 -9.21 36.64 15.49
C THR A 1183 -9.73 36.98 16.89
N ALA A 1184 -8.83 37.44 17.78
CA ALA A 1184 -8.94 38.43 18.87
C ALA A 1184 -7.95 38.03 20.00
N VAL A 1185 -7.06 38.87 20.53
CA VAL A 1185 -7.08 40.33 20.81
C VAL A 1185 -5.85 41.03 20.28
#